data_AF-A0A818NUQ7-F1
#
_entry.id   AF-A0A818NUQ7-F1
#
_cell.length_a   1.000
_cell.length_b   1.000
_cell.length_c   1.000
_cell.angle_alpha   90.00
_cell.angle_beta   90.00
_cell.angle_gamma   90.00
#
_symmetry.space_group_name_H-M   'P 1'
#
loop_
_entity.id
_entity.type
_entity.pdbx_description
1 polymer ?
#
loop_
_entity_poly.entity_id
_entity_poly.type
_entity_poly.pdbx_seq_one_letter_code
_entity_poly.pdbx_strand_id
1 'polypeptide(L)'
;MALDNINTSLPPLLTHPDFEIAPDEPPYNPDIHLSPTEPEFVVLLDGYRHVPKAPKLDKPVASNGESQIAYTGPFRLLSDEGYQVLRKILQRELVHQQSNDRWPAFIRNAGYRSKWLQDFNRCPRVLEHLSRMTGDVNLVPTAFQNSYSHINIGYPTERNVDSWHCDSVPYVVILLACDMSQTVGGELQLIEREPKEAFRLIEEYKGKVPKDIIRPIDYLGSNSCVFMQGSQLAHRVTNIQSCTEPRITVVNSYMSTNPFTIECTRYDTFRKEVTADLEYAMHKTWRANAQMLDLAIGGHPWPTRDQIIDRLTMAINELTCCREQVVIQQPPIPIILSSTKTPVNVSPPVPSPSTSTPIPVASSSIPTTTTTSVNIPLNSSTPPIIQRSNGPINLTRTTSTISTPLLTQTQHDQHIQSINSRLLSSSMTMKSSLKLIDDTLTWCENGQLNNYLQDSDGFVVIGAIGREKVGKSTLLSLLGGNQFIDEDRLMIFPAASSNSHKITHGIDIYITNEQTILLDTQPLLSSQLHQQQILQSSNDYPHTQQQQQTSLTPHFWQQQIDPRAMYVDNILELQTLEIIAFILSVCHVVLIVEDQFADPYLYRLLQLADILRPILKRNTNEIIKPHSPHIVFILNKCNNYISPQERLLIKRSLVQMMMDTQFRIYSSLKQTNKIKIQTNLKHIVIDLKQKELNENLLIKLLQQTKLVDNNNNNNDDDDDDETNKEIDLTNDNDEDLDDKQINYDYVNAIFIPRRDFRDSHSSHWQSRFLGFSNADSIVRQLRQQLLAIDRPHIEQCQTQRAWLTHASRIWDLITKSSQWADFSRLLT
;
A
#
# COMPACT_ATOMS: atom_id res chain seq x y z
N MET A 1 1.83 -28.24 0.87
CA MET A 1 0.49 -27.76 0.50
C MET A 1 0.10 -26.43 1.14
N ALA A 2 0.46 -26.12 2.40
CA ALA A 2 0.21 -24.77 2.97
C ALA A 2 1.28 -23.72 2.63
N LEU A 3 2.49 -24.14 2.24
CA LEU A 3 3.62 -23.26 1.91
C LEU A 3 3.49 -22.55 0.55
N ASP A 4 2.67 -23.07 -0.37
CA ASP A 4 2.56 -22.54 -1.74
C ASP A 4 1.76 -21.22 -1.82
N ASN A 5 1.08 -20.82 -0.73
CA ASN A 5 0.26 -19.61 -0.65
C ASN A 5 0.94 -18.46 0.11
N ILE A 6 2.14 -18.66 0.67
CA ILE A 6 2.92 -17.57 1.26
C ILE A 6 3.62 -16.88 0.10
N ASN A 7 3.34 -15.59 -0.13
CA ASN A 7 3.92 -14.82 -1.23
C ASN A 7 5.45 -14.77 -1.11
N THR A 8 6.15 -15.67 -1.82
CA THR A 8 7.61 -15.80 -1.88
C THR A 8 8.21 -14.89 -2.96
N SER A 9 7.66 -13.69 -3.15
CA SER A 9 8.20 -12.72 -4.10
C SER A 9 9.67 -12.47 -3.79
N LEU A 10 10.53 -12.58 -4.82
CA LEU A 10 11.95 -12.28 -4.73
C LEU A 10 12.14 -10.90 -4.07
N PRO A 11 13.17 -10.72 -3.21
CA PRO A 11 13.48 -9.40 -2.66
C PRO A 11 13.56 -8.36 -3.79
N PRO A 12 13.03 -7.14 -3.66
CA PRO A 12 13.12 -6.16 -4.74
C PRO A 12 14.58 -5.78 -4.99
N LEU A 13 14.93 -5.52 -6.25
CA LEU A 13 16.23 -4.93 -6.59
C LEU A 13 16.27 -3.49 -6.11
N LEU A 14 17.39 -3.11 -5.52
CA LEU A 14 17.64 -1.76 -5.02
C LEU A 14 18.51 -0.98 -6.01
N THR A 15 18.23 0.30 -6.12
CA THR A 15 19.09 1.29 -6.77
C THR A 15 19.71 2.18 -5.70
N HIS A 16 20.99 2.52 -5.84
CA HIS A 16 21.69 3.43 -4.94
C HIS A 16 22.35 4.55 -5.75
N PRO A 17 22.30 5.83 -5.31
CA PRO A 17 22.88 6.95 -6.06
C PRO A 17 24.36 6.80 -6.40
N ASP A 18 25.13 6.12 -5.53
CA ASP A 18 26.58 5.94 -5.71
C ASP A 18 26.95 4.75 -6.60
N PHE A 19 25.98 3.96 -7.07
CA PHE A 19 26.23 2.83 -7.95
C PHE A 19 25.44 2.97 -9.25
N GLU A 20 26.16 2.92 -10.37
CA GLU A 20 25.57 2.96 -11.71
C GLU A 20 25.70 1.59 -12.38
N ILE A 21 24.61 1.13 -12.99
CA ILE A 21 24.61 -0.10 -13.79
C ILE A 21 25.37 0.17 -15.07
N ALA A 22 26.33 -0.70 -15.39
CA ALA A 22 27.08 -0.61 -16.63
C ALA A 22 26.16 -0.76 -17.86
N PRO A 23 26.20 0.20 -18.82
CA PRO A 23 25.28 0.21 -19.95
C PRO A 23 25.68 -0.75 -21.09
N ASP A 24 26.91 -1.25 -21.09
CA ASP A 24 27.54 -2.02 -22.17
C ASP A 24 27.50 -3.55 -21.94
N GLU A 25 26.74 -4.02 -20.96
CA GLU A 25 26.56 -5.46 -20.71
C GLU A 25 25.59 -6.09 -21.72
N PRO A 26 25.92 -7.27 -22.27
CA PRO A 26 24.93 -8.02 -23.07
C PRO A 26 23.75 -8.44 -22.16
N PRO A 27 22.52 -8.50 -22.69
CA PRO A 27 21.37 -8.94 -21.91
C PRO A 27 21.57 -10.39 -21.43
N TYR A 28 21.21 -10.67 -20.17
CA TYR A 28 21.28 -12.02 -19.65
C TYR A 28 20.20 -12.91 -20.31
N ASN A 29 20.63 -13.95 -21.01
CA ASN A 29 19.76 -14.99 -21.55
C ASN A 29 20.14 -16.36 -20.95
N PRO A 30 19.27 -17.02 -20.17
CA PRO A 30 19.59 -18.31 -19.55
C PRO A 30 19.77 -19.45 -20.56
N ASP A 31 19.17 -19.38 -21.75
CA ASP A 31 19.31 -20.41 -22.79
C ASP A 31 20.69 -20.38 -23.45
N ILE A 32 21.34 -19.22 -23.44
CA ILE A 32 22.71 -19.04 -23.95
C ILE A 32 23.72 -19.17 -22.83
N HIS A 33 23.46 -18.60 -21.65
CA HIS A 33 24.46 -18.42 -20.60
C HIS A 33 24.50 -19.55 -19.56
N LEU A 34 23.51 -20.45 -19.51
CA LEU A 34 23.48 -21.54 -18.55
C LEU A 34 23.64 -22.90 -19.23
N SER A 35 24.48 -23.75 -18.63
CA SER A 35 24.61 -25.17 -18.96
C SER A 35 24.88 -25.96 -17.67
N PRO A 36 23.90 -26.03 -16.74
CA PRO A 36 24.10 -26.63 -15.44
C PRO A 36 24.32 -28.14 -15.54
N THR A 37 25.30 -28.66 -14.80
CA THR A 37 25.58 -30.10 -14.67
C THR A 37 25.26 -30.56 -13.25
N GLU A 38 24.90 -31.84 -13.08
CA GLU A 38 24.70 -32.40 -11.74
C GLU A 38 26.05 -32.70 -11.06
N PRO A 39 26.18 -32.47 -9.73
CA PRO A 39 27.37 -32.86 -8.99
C PRO A 39 27.43 -34.39 -8.83
N GLU A 40 28.65 -34.94 -8.86
CA GLU A 40 28.88 -36.39 -8.71
C GLU A 40 28.49 -36.92 -7.33
N PHE A 41 28.48 -36.08 -6.31
CA PHE A 41 28.07 -36.42 -4.95
C PHE A 41 27.54 -35.20 -4.21
N VAL A 42 26.80 -35.47 -3.13
CA VAL A 42 26.45 -34.49 -2.09
C VAL A 42 26.84 -35.04 -0.73
N VAL A 43 27.24 -34.15 0.18
CA VAL A 43 27.54 -34.48 1.57
C VAL A 43 26.45 -33.91 2.45
N LEU A 44 25.93 -34.71 3.37
CA LEU A 44 24.86 -34.31 4.27
C LEU A 44 25.40 -33.95 5.66
N LEU A 45 24.82 -32.96 6.33
CA LEU A 45 25.14 -32.54 7.70
C LEU A 45 24.95 -33.68 8.72
N ASP A 46 24.04 -34.60 8.46
CA ASP A 46 23.87 -35.84 9.21
C ASP A 46 25.10 -36.75 9.05
N GLY A 47 26.03 -36.62 10.00
CA GLY A 47 27.24 -37.44 10.08
C GLY A 47 28.23 -37.23 8.93
N TYR A 48 28.12 -36.14 8.16
CA TYR A 48 28.95 -35.87 6.98
C TYR A 48 28.95 -37.03 5.98
N ARG A 49 27.78 -37.68 5.81
CA ARG A 49 27.62 -38.83 4.92
C ARG A 49 27.70 -38.38 3.47
N HIS A 50 28.55 -39.06 2.70
CA HIS A 50 28.69 -38.88 1.25
C HIS A 50 27.62 -39.70 0.52
N VAL A 51 26.88 -39.05 -0.39
CA VAL A 51 25.80 -39.65 -1.17
C VAL A 51 26.12 -39.52 -2.66
N PRO A 52 26.21 -40.64 -3.42
CA PRO A 52 26.52 -40.62 -4.85
C PRO A 52 25.37 -40.06 -5.69
N LYS A 53 25.68 -39.08 -6.56
CA LYS A 53 24.79 -38.23 -7.38
C LYS A 53 23.74 -37.50 -6.55
N ALA A 54 23.42 -36.24 -6.85
CA ALA A 54 22.33 -35.53 -6.16
C ALA A 54 21.01 -36.33 -6.31
N PRO A 55 20.56 -37.09 -5.30
CA PRO A 55 19.35 -37.87 -5.44
C PRO A 55 18.17 -36.89 -5.39
N LYS A 56 17.01 -37.30 -5.90
CA LYS A 56 15.78 -37.04 -5.15
C LYS A 56 16.01 -37.66 -3.78
N LEU A 57 16.49 -36.86 -2.83
CA LEU A 57 16.79 -37.33 -1.49
C LEU A 57 15.44 -37.76 -0.86
N ASP A 58 15.34 -38.97 -0.32
CA ASP A 58 14.07 -39.46 0.25
C ASP A 58 13.69 -38.72 1.56
N LYS A 59 14.69 -38.20 2.31
CA LYS A 59 14.52 -37.38 3.54
C LYS A 59 15.66 -36.35 3.76
N PRO A 60 15.82 -35.37 2.86
CA PRO A 60 16.84 -34.32 2.94
C PRO A 60 16.48 -33.18 3.88
N VAL A 61 15.24 -33.16 4.36
CA VAL A 61 14.76 -32.11 5.26
C VAL A 61 14.73 -32.69 6.67
N ALA A 62 15.40 -32.01 7.60
CA ALA A 62 15.26 -32.33 9.02
C ALA A 62 13.82 -32.11 9.47
N SER A 63 13.45 -32.67 10.63
CA SER A 63 12.10 -32.51 11.19
C SER A 63 11.67 -31.05 11.40
N ASN A 64 12.63 -30.12 11.44
CA ASN A 64 12.41 -28.67 11.55
C ASN A 64 12.22 -27.95 10.20
N GLY A 65 12.25 -28.66 9.06
CA GLY A 65 12.08 -28.03 7.74
C GLY A 65 13.37 -27.48 7.11
N GLU A 66 14.54 -27.76 7.68
CA GLU A 66 15.83 -27.32 7.15
C GLU A 66 16.49 -28.37 6.26
N SER A 67 17.20 -27.91 5.23
CA SER A 67 18.02 -28.78 4.38
C SER A 67 19.12 -29.46 5.20
N GLN A 68 19.40 -30.70 4.87
CA GLN A 68 20.50 -31.48 5.41
C GLN A 68 21.74 -31.42 4.52
N ILE A 69 21.77 -30.65 3.43
CA ILE A 69 22.98 -30.53 2.61
C ILE A 69 24.09 -29.79 3.37
N ALA A 70 25.28 -30.39 3.45
CA ALA A 70 26.48 -29.69 3.89
C ALA A 70 27.15 -28.99 2.70
N TYR A 71 27.53 -29.76 1.68
CA TYR A 71 28.13 -29.27 0.44
C TYR A 71 28.00 -30.27 -0.71
N THR A 72 28.21 -29.84 -1.95
CA THR A 72 28.24 -30.69 -3.15
C THR A 72 29.68 -31.01 -3.58
N GLY A 73 29.84 -32.07 -4.36
CA GLY A 73 30.97 -32.16 -5.28
C GLY A 73 30.97 -31.01 -6.29
N PRO A 74 32.08 -30.78 -7.02
CA PRO A 74 32.16 -29.72 -8.02
C PRO A 74 31.22 -30.00 -9.21
N PHE A 75 30.64 -28.95 -9.78
CA PHE A 75 29.77 -29.00 -10.97
C PHE A 75 29.87 -27.69 -11.77
N ARG A 76 29.22 -27.59 -12.94
CA ARG A 76 29.16 -26.34 -13.74
C ARG A 76 27.76 -25.74 -13.69
N LEU A 77 27.67 -24.41 -13.75
CA LEU A 77 26.41 -23.66 -13.89
C LEU A 77 26.33 -22.92 -15.22
N LEU A 78 27.39 -22.21 -15.59
CA LEU A 78 27.44 -21.39 -16.79
C LEU A 78 27.86 -22.23 -18.00
N SER A 79 27.31 -21.91 -19.17
CA SER A 79 27.90 -22.30 -20.45
C SER A 79 29.26 -21.63 -20.65
N ASP A 80 29.98 -22.01 -21.70
CA ASP A 80 31.25 -21.35 -22.02
C ASP A 80 31.00 -19.89 -22.41
N GLU A 81 29.90 -19.57 -23.12
CA GLU A 81 29.48 -18.21 -23.44
C GLU A 81 29.17 -17.39 -22.18
N GLY A 82 28.36 -17.94 -21.25
CA GLY A 82 28.04 -17.30 -19.99
C GLY A 82 29.27 -17.03 -19.13
N TYR A 83 30.22 -17.97 -19.13
CA TYR A 83 31.50 -17.81 -18.46
C TYR A 83 32.37 -16.70 -19.07
N GLN A 84 32.40 -16.57 -20.40
CA GLN A 84 33.13 -15.48 -21.05
C GLN A 84 32.53 -14.11 -20.73
N VAL A 85 31.20 -14.00 -20.68
CA VAL A 85 30.54 -12.75 -20.25
C VAL A 85 30.88 -12.43 -18.80
N LEU A 86 30.81 -13.42 -17.89
CA LEU A 86 31.22 -13.26 -16.50
C LEU A 86 32.68 -12.77 -16.41
N ARG A 87 33.61 -13.38 -17.14
CA ARG A 87 35.03 -12.97 -17.14
C ARG A 87 35.24 -11.52 -17.60
N LYS A 88 34.49 -11.04 -18.60
CA LYS A 88 34.52 -9.63 -19.02
C LYS A 88 34.01 -8.69 -17.93
N ILE A 89 32.90 -9.05 -17.27
CA ILE A 89 32.37 -8.28 -16.13
C ILE A 89 33.40 -8.22 -15.00
N LEU A 90 33.99 -9.37 -14.63
CA LEU A 90 35.01 -9.43 -13.59
C LEU A 90 36.21 -8.54 -13.92
N GLN A 91 36.70 -8.57 -15.16
CA GLN A 91 37.82 -7.74 -15.61
C GLN A 91 37.51 -6.24 -15.45
N ARG A 92 36.29 -5.80 -15.75
CA ARG A 92 35.83 -4.42 -15.52
C ARG A 92 35.78 -4.09 -14.03
N GLU A 93 35.20 -4.99 -13.22
CA GLU A 93 34.99 -4.77 -11.78
C GLU A 93 36.28 -4.73 -10.96
N LEU A 94 37.43 -5.20 -11.48
CA LEU A 94 38.73 -5.17 -10.81
C LEU A 94 39.13 -3.77 -10.29
N VAL A 95 38.68 -2.69 -10.94
CA VAL A 95 38.94 -1.31 -10.50
C VAL A 95 38.32 -0.98 -9.14
N HIS A 96 37.33 -1.75 -8.69
CA HIS A 96 36.64 -1.60 -7.42
C HIS A 96 37.16 -2.54 -6.33
N GLN A 97 38.33 -3.14 -6.54
CA GLN A 97 38.98 -4.01 -5.55
C GLN A 97 39.26 -3.26 -4.24
N GLN A 98 38.97 -3.94 -3.13
CA GLN A 98 39.19 -3.50 -1.77
C GLN A 98 39.99 -4.54 -0.99
N SER A 99 40.47 -4.18 0.20
CA SER A 99 41.17 -5.08 1.12
C SER A 99 40.81 -4.76 2.57
N ASN A 100 40.83 -5.75 3.45
CA ASN A 100 40.67 -5.52 4.89
C ASN A 100 41.45 -6.56 5.73
N ASP A 101 41.28 -6.52 7.05
CA ASP A 101 41.96 -7.43 7.98
C ASP A 101 41.63 -8.91 7.76
N ARG A 102 40.53 -9.23 7.09
CA ARG A 102 40.15 -10.60 6.74
C ARG A 102 40.61 -10.96 5.32
N TRP A 103 40.15 -10.22 4.31
CA TRP A 103 40.38 -10.50 2.90
C TRP A 103 41.53 -9.65 2.34
N PRO A 104 42.59 -10.27 1.80
CA PRO A 104 43.68 -9.54 1.15
C PRO A 104 43.21 -8.73 -0.07
N ALA A 105 42.25 -9.26 -0.83
CA ALA A 105 41.64 -8.58 -1.97
C ALA A 105 40.23 -9.14 -2.24
N PHE A 106 39.24 -8.25 -2.38
CA PHE A 106 37.87 -8.62 -2.71
C PHE A 106 37.12 -7.49 -3.42
N ILE A 107 36.00 -7.80 -4.06
CA ILE A 107 35.04 -6.83 -4.58
C ILE A 107 33.67 -7.12 -3.98
N ARG A 108 32.96 -6.06 -3.63
CA ARG A 108 31.59 -6.09 -3.12
C ARG A 108 30.73 -5.09 -3.89
N ASN A 109 29.40 -5.21 -3.78
CA ASN A 109 28.43 -4.37 -4.49
C ASN A 109 28.45 -4.52 -6.02
N ALA A 110 29.02 -5.59 -6.57
CA ALA A 110 29.01 -5.85 -8.01
C ALA A 110 27.58 -6.00 -8.55
N GLY A 111 26.67 -6.57 -7.76
CA GLY A 111 25.24 -6.61 -8.07
C GLY A 111 24.55 -5.26 -8.14
N TYR A 112 25.15 -4.15 -7.68
CA TYR A 112 24.62 -2.80 -7.93
C TYR A 112 25.15 -2.17 -9.23
N ARG A 113 26.20 -2.73 -9.82
CA ARG A 113 26.87 -2.22 -11.02
C ARG A 113 26.68 -3.08 -12.26
N SER A 114 26.12 -4.28 -12.10
CA SER A 114 25.90 -5.22 -13.19
C SER A 114 24.47 -5.74 -13.21
N LYS A 115 23.75 -5.47 -14.30
CA LYS A 115 22.42 -6.03 -14.55
C LYS A 115 22.52 -7.52 -14.83
N TRP A 116 23.58 -7.95 -15.52
CA TRP A 116 23.81 -9.36 -15.81
C TRP A 116 23.98 -10.18 -14.52
N LEU A 117 24.74 -9.68 -13.53
CA LEU A 117 24.90 -10.36 -12.24
C LEU A 117 23.60 -10.38 -11.42
N GLN A 118 22.78 -9.32 -11.48
CA GLN A 118 21.45 -9.31 -10.87
C GLN A 118 20.56 -10.41 -11.47
N ASP A 119 20.53 -10.52 -12.79
CA ASP A 119 19.70 -11.49 -13.50
C ASP A 119 20.19 -12.92 -13.30
N PHE A 120 21.50 -13.15 -13.29
CA PHE A 120 22.09 -14.46 -13.00
C PHE A 120 21.72 -14.95 -11.59
N ASN A 121 21.87 -14.12 -10.55
CA ASN A 121 21.55 -14.49 -9.17
C ASN A 121 20.04 -14.73 -8.95
N ARG A 122 19.18 -14.11 -9.77
CA ARG A 122 17.72 -14.21 -9.67
C ARG A 122 17.11 -15.19 -10.69
N CYS A 123 17.94 -15.81 -11.52
CA CYS A 123 17.46 -16.65 -12.62
C CYS A 123 16.67 -17.85 -12.06
N PRO A 124 15.40 -18.05 -12.47
CA PRO A 124 14.59 -19.17 -12.00
C PRO A 124 15.24 -20.54 -12.25
N ARG A 125 15.94 -20.72 -13.39
CA ARG A 125 16.65 -21.96 -13.71
C ARG A 125 17.82 -22.24 -12.76
N VAL A 126 18.53 -21.21 -12.30
CA VAL A 126 19.59 -21.35 -11.28
C VAL A 126 18.98 -21.71 -9.93
N LEU A 127 17.96 -20.97 -9.50
CA LEU A 127 17.29 -21.20 -8.22
C LEU A 127 16.67 -22.59 -8.14
N GLU A 128 16.01 -23.04 -9.20
CA GLU A 128 15.43 -24.38 -9.29
C GLU A 128 16.51 -25.46 -9.22
N HIS A 129 17.60 -25.31 -9.97
CA HIS A 129 18.70 -26.27 -9.96
C HIS A 129 19.32 -26.41 -8.57
N LEU A 130 19.57 -25.30 -7.87
CA LEU A 130 20.10 -25.33 -6.51
C LEU A 130 19.08 -25.88 -5.49
N SER A 131 17.79 -25.55 -5.65
CA SER A 131 16.72 -26.04 -4.77
C SER A 131 16.51 -27.56 -4.88
N ARG A 132 16.79 -28.15 -6.05
CA ARG A 132 16.77 -29.62 -6.19
C ARG A 132 17.86 -30.28 -5.34
N MET A 133 19.01 -29.63 -5.16
CA MET A 133 20.13 -30.16 -4.36
C MET A 133 19.88 -30.04 -2.85
N THR A 134 19.04 -29.11 -2.40
CA THR A 134 18.66 -28.98 -0.99
C THR A 134 17.55 -29.94 -0.57
N GLY A 135 16.98 -30.68 -1.53
CA GLY A 135 15.96 -31.67 -1.26
C GLY A 135 14.63 -31.05 -0.83
N ASP A 136 13.96 -30.41 -1.77
CA ASP A 136 12.64 -29.76 -1.63
C ASP A 136 12.62 -28.50 -0.74
N VAL A 137 13.78 -27.95 -0.37
CA VAL A 137 13.86 -26.60 0.21
C VAL A 137 14.04 -25.59 -0.92
N ASN A 138 12.96 -24.89 -1.27
CA ASN A 138 13.01 -23.82 -2.27
C ASN A 138 13.94 -22.70 -1.81
N LEU A 139 14.80 -22.26 -2.74
CA LEU A 139 15.78 -21.20 -2.51
C LEU A 139 15.41 -19.93 -3.29
N VAL A 140 15.75 -18.80 -2.68
CA VAL A 140 15.75 -17.47 -3.28
C VAL A 140 17.10 -16.82 -2.99
N PRO A 141 17.56 -15.84 -3.81
CA PRO A 141 18.74 -15.07 -3.46
C PRO A 141 18.51 -14.33 -2.14
N THR A 142 19.58 -14.07 -1.40
CA THR A 142 19.48 -13.26 -0.18
C THR A 142 18.93 -11.86 -0.50
N ALA A 143 18.39 -11.16 0.51
CA ALA A 143 18.01 -9.76 0.35
C ALA A 143 19.24 -8.82 0.25
N PHE A 144 20.45 -9.35 0.39
CA PHE A 144 21.70 -8.61 0.38
C PHE A 144 22.24 -8.48 -1.05
N GLN A 145 21.74 -7.50 -1.81
CA GLN A 145 22.22 -7.24 -3.17
C GLN A 145 23.71 -6.88 -3.20
N ASN A 146 24.27 -6.35 -2.10
CA ASN A 146 25.72 -6.15 -1.97
C ASN A 146 26.54 -7.45 -2.10
N SER A 147 25.91 -8.60 -1.86
CA SER A 147 26.50 -9.94 -1.91
C SER A 147 26.18 -10.69 -3.20
N TYR A 148 25.44 -10.08 -4.14
CA TYR A 148 25.22 -10.67 -5.45
C TYR A 148 26.56 -10.64 -6.18
N SER A 149 27.15 -11.84 -6.29
CA SER A 149 28.48 -12.05 -6.83
C SER A 149 29.55 -11.28 -6.06
N HIS A 150 29.72 -11.61 -4.76
CA HIS A 150 30.90 -11.21 -4.01
C HIS A 150 32.14 -11.88 -4.60
N ILE A 151 33.18 -11.11 -4.92
CA ILE A 151 34.35 -11.62 -5.64
C ILE A 151 35.53 -11.65 -4.68
N ASN A 152 36.11 -12.83 -4.47
CA ASN A 152 37.35 -12.99 -3.74
C ASN A 152 38.51 -13.10 -4.72
N ILE A 153 39.57 -12.34 -4.50
CA ILE A 153 40.75 -12.29 -5.35
C ILE A 153 41.97 -12.72 -4.55
N GLY A 154 42.73 -13.66 -5.09
CA GLY A 154 43.96 -14.16 -4.51
C GLY A 154 45.17 -13.83 -5.38
N TYR A 155 46.13 -13.14 -4.77
CA TYR A 155 47.49 -12.94 -5.31
C TYR A 155 48.49 -13.76 -4.49
N PRO A 156 49.72 -14.00 -4.98
CA PRO A 156 50.77 -14.63 -4.18
C PRO A 156 51.01 -13.87 -2.88
N THR A 157 50.80 -14.53 -1.75
CA THR A 157 50.93 -13.94 -0.41
C THR A 157 51.11 -15.03 0.65
N GLU A 158 51.69 -14.65 1.79
CA GLU A 158 51.74 -15.53 2.98
C GLU A 158 50.38 -15.63 3.68
N ARG A 159 49.48 -14.67 3.45
CA ARG A 159 48.14 -14.68 4.03
C ARG A 159 47.22 -15.63 3.26
N ASN A 160 46.39 -16.35 3.99
CA ASN A 160 45.28 -17.07 3.37
C ASN A 160 44.37 -16.09 2.61
N VAL A 161 43.85 -16.52 1.46
CA VAL A 161 42.89 -15.72 0.67
C VAL A 161 41.61 -15.49 1.48
N ASP A 162 41.19 -16.50 2.25
CA ASP A 162 40.22 -16.34 3.34
C ASP A 162 40.59 -17.27 4.49
N SER A 163 40.50 -16.79 5.72
CA SER A 163 40.81 -17.57 6.92
C SER A 163 39.69 -18.56 7.25
N TRP A 164 39.89 -19.42 8.26
CA TRP A 164 38.83 -20.30 8.73
C TRP A 164 37.62 -19.48 9.21
N HIS A 165 36.47 -19.72 8.61
CA HIS A 165 35.21 -19.04 8.93
C HIS A 165 34.01 -19.94 8.61
N CYS A 166 32.83 -19.50 9.06
CA CYS A 166 31.54 -19.91 8.49
C CYS A 166 30.93 -18.67 7.84
N ASP A 167 30.15 -18.86 6.79
CA ASP A 167 29.51 -17.75 6.11
C ASP A 167 28.49 -17.04 6.99
N SER A 168 28.32 -15.77 6.66
CA SER A 168 27.34 -14.90 7.29
C SER A 168 25.98 -14.95 6.59
N VAL A 169 25.73 -15.99 5.78
CA VAL A 169 24.51 -16.27 5.02
C VAL A 169 24.29 -17.80 4.97
N PRO A 170 23.06 -18.29 4.77
CA PRO A 170 22.76 -19.71 4.88
C PRO A 170 23.42 -20.59 3.81
N TYR A 171 23.23 -20.23 2.53
CA TYR A 171 23.71 -21.03 1.40
C TYR A 171 24.57 -20.17 0.47
N VAL A 172 25.62 -20.76 -0.09
CA VAL A 172 26.49 -20.10 -1.05
C VAL A 172 26.82 -21.02 -2.22
N VAL A 173 26.93 -20.44 -3.40
CA VAL A 173 27.61 -21.03 -4.55
C VAL A 173 28.95 -20.33 -4.70
N ILE A 174 30.04 -21.09 -4.70
CA ILE A 174 31.39 -20.59 -4.90
C ILE A 174 31.85 -21.04 -6.29
N LEU A 175 31.85 -20.13 -7.26
CA LEU A 175 32.25 -20.37 -8.64
C LEU A 175 33.72 -19.97 -8.85
N LEU A 176 34.54 -20.89 -9.36
CA LEU A 176 35.93 -20.65 -9.71
C LEU A 176 36.03 -19.98 -11.08
N ALA A 177 36.42 -18.72 -11.08
CA ALA A 177 36.47 -17.86 -12.25
C ALA A 177 37.90 -17.58 -12.71
N CYS A 178 38.81 -18.53 -12.59
CA CYS A 178 40.20 -18.48 -13.07
C CYS A 178 40.70 -19.89 -13.41
N ASP A 179 41.78 -19.98 -14.18
CA ASP A 179 42.53 -21.22 -14.35
C ASP A 179 43.46 -21.45 -13.14
N MET A 180 43.39 -22.66 -12.58
CA MET A 180 44.21 -23.09 -11.44
C MET A 180 45.26 -24.13 -11.83
N SER A 181 45.35 -24.52 -13.11
CA SER A 181 46.22 -25.59 -13.60
C SER A 181 47.72 -25.39 -13.29
N GLN A 182 48.16 -24.14 -13.19
CA GLN A 182 49.55 -23.74 -12.86
C GLN A 182 49.63 -22.92 -11.56
N THR A 183 48.62 -23.04 -10.70
CA THR A 183 48.57 -22.32 -9.42
C THR A 183 48.95 -23.25 -8.27
N VAL A 184 49.83 -22.79 -7.38
CA VAL A 184 50.22 -23.51 -6.15
C VAL A 184 49.60 -22.83 -4.94
N GLY A 185 48.76 -23.55 -4.21
CA GLY A 185 47.94 -23.01 -3.12
C GLY A 185 46.58 -22.50 -3.60
N GLY A 186 45.87 -21.73 -2.77
CA GLY A 186 44.52 -21.24 -3.10
C GLY A 186 43.42 -22.30 -3.06
N GLU A 187 43.66 -23.42 -2.39
CA GLU A 187 42.70 -24.52 -2.23
C GLU A 187 41.57 -24.10 -1.29
N LEU A 188 40.31 -24.35 -1.70
CA LEU A 188 39.18 -24.30 -0.78
C LEU A 188 39.23 -25.56 0.10
N GLN A 189 39.26 -25.37 1.41
CA GLN A 189 39.39 -26.44 2.40
C GLN A 189 38.26 -26.36 3.42
N LEU A 190 37.68 -27.51 3.75
CA LEU A 190 36.54 -27.68 4.64
C LEU A 190 36.93 -28.53 5.86
N ILE A 191 36.18 -28.41 6.95
CA ILE A 191 36.21 -29.34 8.08
C ILE A 191 34.83 -29.95 8.24
N GLU A 192 34.74 -31.28 8.11
CA GLU A 192 33.50 -32.07 8.28
C GLU A 192 33.18 -32.26 9.78
N ARG A 193 32.97 -31.15 10.50
CA ARG A 193 32.54 -31.08 11.91
C ARG A 193 31.57 -29.93 12.10
N GLU A 194 30.66 -30.07 13.07
CA GLU A 194 29.79 -28.96 13.48
C GLU A 194 30.63 -27.72 13.81
N PRO A 195 30.19 -26.50 13.44
CA PRO A 195 31.01 -25.30 13.54
C PRO A 195 31.71 -25.09 14.89
N LYS A 196 31.04 -25.33 16.02
CA LYS A 196 31.65 -25.13 17.35
C LYS A 196 32.79 -26.11 17.58
N GLU A 197 32.62 -27.37 17.18
CA GLU A 197 33.69 -28.37 17.27
C GLU A 197 34.84 -28.01 16.33
N ALA A 198 34.54 -27.63 15.08
CA ALA A 198 35.55 -27.23 14.11
C ALA A 198 36.40 -26.06 14.63
N PHE A 199 35.77 -25.00 15.15
CA PHE A 199 36.50 -23.84 15.70
C PHE A 199 37.27 -24.17 16.98
N ARG A 200 36.75 -25.06 17.83
CA ARG A 200 37.50 -25.57 18.99
C ARG A 200 38.79 -26.28 18.54
N LEU A 201 38.72 -27.13 17.52
CA LEU A 201 39.89 -27.81 16.96
C LEU A 201 40.85 -26.79 16.33
N ILE A 202 40.35 -25.82 15.58
CA ILE A 202 41.17 -24.75 14.99
C ILE A 202 41.92 -23.99 16.10
N GLU A 203 41.26 -23.66 17.20
CA GLU A 203 41.88 -22.98 18.34
C GLU A 203 42.93 -23.86 19.04
N GLU A 204 42.58 -25.11 19.35
CA GLU A 204 43.47 -26.09 19.99
C GLU A 204 44.77 -26.29 19.19
N TYR A 205 44.64 -26.40 17.87
CA TYR A 205 45.77 -26.56 16.96
C TYR A 205 46.38 -25.24 16.48
N LYS A 206 45.97 -24.09 17.04
CA LYS A 206 46.45 -22.74 16.67
C LYS A 206 46.43 -22.49 15.15
N GLY A 207 45.36 -22.93 14.49
CA GLY A 207 45.15 -22.82 13.04
C GLY A 207 45.79 -23.93 12.19
N LYS A 208 46.65 -24.77 12.77
CA LYS A 208 47.35 -25.88 12.09
C LYS A 208 46.63 -27.22 12.29
N VAL A 209 45.36 -27.27 11.89
CA VAL A 209 44.52 -28.46 12.03
C VAL A 209 45.14 -29.66 11.28
N PRO A 210 45.11 -30.88 11.85
CA PRO A 210 45.59 -32.10 11.20
C PRO A 210 44.96 -32.35 9.81
N LYS A 211 45.78 -32.82 8.87
CA LYS A 211 45.39 -33.00 7.45
C LYS A 211 44.26 -34.02 7.26
N ASP A 212 44.15 -35.01 8.14
CA ASP A 212 43.12 -36.06 8.12
C ASP A 212 41.72 -35.53 8.45
N ILE A 213 41.62 -34.35 9.06
CA ILE A 213 40.36 -33.66 9.39
C ILE A 213 39.95 -32.68 8.28
N ILE A 214 40.94 -32.20 7.52
CA ILE A 214 40.73 -31.25 6.42
C ILE A 214 40.25 -31.99 5.18
N ARG A 215 39.27 -31.43 4.48
CA ARG A 215 38.79 -31.88 3.18
C ARG A 215 39.04 -30.80 2.13
N PRO A 216 40.01 -30.96 1.23
CA PRO A 216 40.16 -30.06 0.10
C PRO A 216 39.03 -30.29 -0.91
N ILE A 217 38.57 -29.22 -1.55
CA ILE A 217 37.70 -29.29 -2.72
C ILE A 217 38.59 -29.31 -3.97
N ASP A 218 38.41 -30.34 -4.78
CA ASP A 218 39.01 -30.44 -6.10
C ASP A 218 38.00 -29.90 -7.13
N TYR A 219 38.31 -28.78 -7.77
CA TYR A 219 37.43 -28.18 -8.79
C TYR A 219 37.66 -28.87 -10.13
N LEU A 220 36.65 -28.91 -11.01
CA LEU A 220 36.76 -29.48 -12.37
C LEU A 220 37.57 -28.57 -13.34
N GLY A 221 38.27 -27.57 -12.82
CA GLY A 221 38.89 -26.47 -13.57
C GLY A 221 38.07 -25.18 -13.53
N SER A 222 38.45 -24.22 -14.38
CA SER A 222 37.75 -22.95 -14.52
C SER A 222 36.27 -23.16 -14.89
N ASN A 223 35.38 -22.27 -14.44
CA ASN A 223 33.93 -22.38 -14.65
C ASN A 223 33.27 -23.59 -13.97
N SER A 224 33.87 -24.10 -12.90
CA SER A 224 33.22 -25.03 -11.98
C SER A 224 32.92 -24.36 -10.65
N CYS A 225 31.91 -24.85 -9.94
CA CYS A 225 31.45 -24.31 -8.68
C CYS A 225 31.14 -25.41 -7.68
N VAL A 226 31.10 -25.03 -6.41
CA VAL A 226 30.56 -25.84 -5.32
C VAL A 226 29.38 -25.11 -4.70
N PHE A 227 28.34 -25.86 -4.32
CA PHE A 227 27.21 -25.36 -3.57
C PHE A 227 27.27 -25.90 -2.14
N MET A 228 27.06 -25.04 -1.14
CA MET A 228 27.18 -25.44 0.25
C MET A 228 26.31 -24.61 1.19
N GLN A 229 26.00 -25.19 2.35
CA GLN A 229 25.38 -24.49 3.47
C GLN A 229 26.46 -23.79 4.30
N GLY A 230 26.96 -22.67 3.77
CA GLY A 230 28.16 -21.99 4.25
C GLY A 230 28.14 -21.57 5.73
N SER A 231 26.95 -21.30 6.30
CA SER A 231 26.81 -20.97 7.73
C SER A 231 27.05 -22.16 8.65
N GLN A 232 26.96 -23.38 8.14
CA GLN A 232 27.04 -24.64 8.89
C GLN A 232 28.36 -25.39 8.70
N LEU A 233 29.29 -24.86 7.90
CA LEU A 233 30.55 -25.54 7.61
C LEU A 233 31.75 -24.61 7.75
N ALA A 234 32.70 -24.99 8.61
CA ALA A 234 33.95 -24.26 8.74
C ALA A 234 34.82 -24.49 7.51
N HIS A 235 35.22 -23.41 6.85
CA HIS A 235 35.99 -23.46 5.62
C HIS A 235 36.99 -22.32 5.51
N ARG A 236 38.00 -22.48 4.65
CA ARG A 236 39.03 -21.49 4.35
C ARG A 236 39.50 -21.60 2.90
N VAL A 237 40.24 -20.59 2.45
CA VAL A 237 41.02 -20.67 1.21
C VAL A 237 42.49 -20.46 1.54
N THR A 238 43.33 -21.45 1.22
CA THR A 238 44.76 -21.38 1.54
C THR A 238 45.45 -20.21 0.84
N ASN A 239 46.61 -19.83 1.35
CA ASN A 239 47.44 -18.81 0.73
C ASN A 239 47.93 -19.28 -0.65
N ILE A 240 48.22 -18.32 -1.53
CA ILE A 240 48.75 -18.60 -2.87
C ILE A 240 50.26 -18.41 -2.84
N GLN A 241 51.00 -19.41 -3.30
CA GLN A 241 52.46 -19.36 -3.38
C GLN A 241 52.91 -18.84 -4.75
N SER A 242 52.26 -19.30 -5.81
CA SER A 242 52.51 -18.87 -7.18
C SER A 242 51.26 -19.08 -8.03
N CYS A 243 50.98 -18.19 -8.98
CA CYS A 243 49.88 -18.31 -9.93
C CYS A 243 50.23 -17.60 -11.25
N THR A 244 49.64 -18.05 -12.36
CA THR A 244 49.78 -17.43 -13.70
C THR A 244 48.82 -16.27 -13.90
N GLU A 245 47.63 -16.36 -13.30
CA GLU A 245 46.66 -15.28 -13.17
C GLU A 245 46.14 -15.21 -11.72
N PRO A 246 45.54 -14.09 -11.28
CA PRO A 246 44.94 -14.01 -9.96
C PRO A 246 43.87 -15.09 -9.77
N ARG A 247 43.83 -15.72 -8.59
CA ARG A 247 42.76 -16.65 -8.25
C ARG A 247 41.48 -15.85 -8.02
N ILE A 248 40.44 -16.09 -8.81
CA ILE A 248 39.17 -15.38 -8.68
C ILE A 248 38.06 -16.38 -8.38
N THR A 249 37.30 -16.13 -7.30
CA THR A 249 36.05 -16.85 -7.03
C THR A 249 34.89 -15.87 -6.92
N VAL A 250 33.77 -16.22 -7.55
CA VAL A 250 32.51 -15.48 -7.50
C VAL A 250 31.56 -16.22 -6.57
N VAL A 251 31.18 -15.58 -5.47
CA VAL A 251 30.36 -16.13 -4.41
C VAL A 251 28.96 -15.53 -4.49
N ASN A 252 27.95 -16.37 -4.71
CA ASN A 252 26.55 -15.98 -4.76
C ASN A 252 25.82 -16.55 -3.55
N SER A 253 24.97 -15.74 -2.91
CA SER A 253 24.35 -16.06 -1.63
C SER A 253 22.85 -16.32 -1.78
N TYR A 254 22.36 -17.39 -1.15
CA TYR A 254 20.97 -17.81 -1.20
C TYR A 254 20.41 -18.11 0.20
N MET A 255 19.09 -18.12 0.30
CA MET A 255 18.34 -18.42 1.51
C MET A 255 17.10 -19.26 1.21
N SER A 256 16.59 -19.95 2.23
CA SER A 256 15.34 -20.71 2.13
C SER A 256 14.13 -19.78 2.00
N THR A 257 13.14 -20.16 1.20
CA THR A 257 11.83 -19.51 1.18
C THR A 257 11.01 -19.81 2.43
N ASN A 258 11.36 -20.84 3.20
CA ASN A 258 10.69 -21.17 4.45
C ASN A 258 11.11 -20.14 5.52
N PRO A 259 10.19 -19.25 5.97
CA PRO A 259 10.55 -18.18 6.88
C PRO A 259 10.71 -18.69 8.33
N PHE A 260 10.45 -19.97 8.59
CA PHE A 260 10.55 -20.58 9.92
C PHE A 260 11.89 -21.29 10.18
N THR A 261 12.77 -21.39 9.17
CA THR A 261 14.12 -21.94 9.37
C THR A 261 14.94 -21.05 10.28
N ILE A 262 16.01 -21.57 10.89
CA ILE A 262 16.92 -20.77 11.71
C ILE A 262 17.55 -19.68 10.82
N GLU A 263 17.54 -18.46 11.32
CA GLU A 263 18.12 -17.32 10.63
C GLU A 263 19.62 -17.22 10.91
N CYS A 264 20.44 -17.51 9.90
CA CYS A 264 21.91 -17.54 10.04
C CYS A 264 22.61 -16.26 9.55
N THR A 265 21.88 -15.28 9.01
CA THR A 265 22.48 -14.10 8.40
C THR A 265 23.05 -13.16 9.46
N ARG A 266 24.36 -12.88 9.38
CA ARG A 266 25.09 -12.06 10.37
C ARG A 266 25.28 -10.64 9.87
N TYR A 267 24.49 -9.72 10.42
CA TYR A 267 24.50 -8.30 10.07
C TYR A 267 25.89 -7.63 10.16
N ASP A 268 26.67 -7.95 11.20
CA ASP A 268 27.99 -7.35 11.44
C ASP A 268 28.96 -7.50 10.26
N THR A 269 28.79 -8.53 9.43
CA THR A 269 29.62 -8.76 8.23
C THR A 269 29.34 -7.76 7.11
N PHE A 270 28.13 -7.19 7.11
CA PHE A 270 27.65 -6.26 6.10
C PHE A 270 27.61 -4.83 6.61
N ARG A 271 27.58 -4.60 7.94
CA ARG A 271 27.38 -3.28 8.59
C ARG A 271 28.23 -2.12 8.03
N LYS A 272 29.38 -2.39 7.41
CA LYS A 272 30.23 -1.35 6.81
C LYS A 272 29.75 -0.88 5.43
N GLU A 273 28.87 -1.64 4.77
CA GLU A 273 28.29 -1.28 3.48
C GLU A 273 27.17 -0.25 3.67
N VAL A 274 27.14 0.76 2.80
CA VAL A 274 26.13 1.83 2.83
C VAL A 274 24.70 1.33 2.66
N THR A 275 24.52 0.14 2.08
CA THR A 275 23.21 -0.48 1.83
C THR A 275 22.77 -1.45 2.92
N ALA A 276 23.65 -1.80 3.87
CA ALA A 276 23.43 -2.93 4.78
C ALA A 276 22.24 -2.76 5.71
N ASP A 277 22.04 -1.56 6.26
CA ASP A 277 20.92 -1.25 7.16
C ASP A 277 19.57 -1.56 6.49
N LEU A 278 19.40 -1.09 5.25
CA LEU A 278 18.18 -1.27 4.48
C LEU A 278 18.02 -2.72 4.03
N GLU A 279 19.05 -3.35 3.48
CA GLU A 279 19.01 -4.75 3.03
C GLU A 279 18.71 -5.71 4.19
N TYR A 280 19.28 -5.47 5.38
CA TYR A 280 18.99 -6.27 6.56
C TYR A 280 17.58 -6.04 7.09
N ALA A 281 17.10 -4.79 7.09
CA ALA A 281 15.72 -4.48 7.43
C ALA A 281 14.73 -5.16 6.48
N MET A 282 15.01 -5.16 5.19
CA MET A 282 14.22 -5.87 4.19
C MET A 282 14.23 -7.38 4.43
N HIS A 283 15.40 -7.97 4.69
CA HIS A 283 15.55 -9.39 5.02
C HIS A 283 14.67 -9.80 6.20
N LYS A 284 14.81 -9.10 7.33
CA LYS A 284 14.11 -9.39 8.58
C LYS A 284 12.61 -9.15 8.47
N THR A 285 12.21 -8.07 7.79
CA THR A 285 10.79 -7.75 7.57
C THR A 285 10.13 -8.76 6.64
N TRP A 286 10.82 -9.20 5.58
CA TRP A 286 10.32 -10.23 4.68
C TRP A 286 10.01 -11.53 5.43
N ARG A 287 10.94 -12.00 6.30
CA ARG A 287 10.72 -13.19 7.15
C ARG A 287 9.56 -13.00 8.12
N ALA A 288 9.54 -11.89 8.86
CA ALA A 288 8.46 -11.60 9.81
C ALA A 288 7.08 -11.54 9.12
N ASN A 289 7.00 -10.90 7.96
CA ASN A 289 5.77 -10.82 7.17
C ASN A 289 5.29 -12.22 6.73
N ALA A 290 6.19 -13.06 6.23
CA ALA A 290 5.86 -14.42 5.83
C ALA A 290 5.37 -15.28 7.03
N GLN A 291 5.98 -15.13 8.20
CA GLN A 291 5.53 -15.80 9.44
C GLN A 291 4.15 -15.33 9.90
N MET A 292 3.84 -14.03 9.78
CA MET A 292 2.52 -13.48 10.12
C MET A 292 1.45 -13.91 9.10
N LEU A 293 1.78 -13.94 7.80
CA LEU A 293 0.86 -14.35 6.75
C LEU A 293 0.42 -15.81 6.88
N ASP A 294 1.29 -16.70 7.38
CA ASP A 294 0.93 -18.10 7.68
C ASP A 294 -0.27 -18.20 8.63
N LEU A 295 -0.35 -17.31 9.64
CA LEU A 295 -1.52 -17.19 10.52
C LEU A 295 -2.71 -16.54 9.83
N ALA A 296 -2.49 -15.46 9.10
CA ALA A 296 -3.56 -14.66 8.50
C ALA A 296 -4.35 -15.41 7.41
N ILE A 297 -3.66 -16.26 6.64
CA ILE A 297 -4.25 -17.04 5.54
C ILE A 297 -4.91 -18.33 6.06
N GLY A 298 -4.69 -18.69 7.33
CA GLY A 298 -5.25 -19.91 7.92
C GLY A 298 -4.59 -21.17 7.35
N GLY A 299 -3.28 -21.12 7.06
CA GLY A 299 -2.54 -22.22 6.41
C GLY A 299 -2.56 -23.56 7.17
N HIS A 300 -3.00 -23.57 8.42
CA HIS A 300 -3.19 -24.78 9.21
C HIS A 300 -4.64 -24.95 9.68
N PRO A 301 -5.21 -26.17 9.59
CA PRO A 301 -6.48 -26.48 10.22
C PRO A 301 -6.29 -26.44 11.75
N TRP A 302 -6.83 -25.40 12.39
CA TRP A 302 -6.95 -25.25 13.85
C TRP A 302 -5.61 -25.32 14.63
N PRO A 303 -4.71 -24.33 14.47
CA PRO A 303 -3.48 -24.27 15.27
C PRO A 303 -3.78 -24.15 16.77
N THR A 304 -2.97 -24.80 17.61
CA THR A 304 -3.11 -24.69 19.07
C THR A 304 -2.75 -23.27 19.55
N ARG A 305 -3.17 -22.93 20.78
CA ARG A 305 -2.79 -21.65 21.41
C ARG A 305 -1.27 -21.45 21.40
N ASP A 306 -0.51 -22.48 21.74
CA ASP A 306 0.95 -22.40 21.81
C ASP A 306 1.55 -22.19 20.42
N GLN A 307 1.05 -22.88 19.40
CA GLN A 307 1.48 -22.68 18.01
C GLN A 307 1.20 -21.26 17.50
N ILE A 308 0.09 -20.65 17.93
CA ILE A 308 -0.22 -19.23 17.61
C ILE A 308 0.80 -18.32 18.31
N ILE A 309 1.04 -18.54 19.60
CA ILE A 309 2.01 -17.75 20.39
C ILE A 309 3.42 -17.86 19.80
N ASP A 310 3.86 -19.07 19.45
CA ASP A 310 5.19 -19.32 18.89
C ASP A 310 5.40 -18.56 17.59
N ARG A 311 4.44 -18.62 16.65
CA ARG A 311 4.51 -17.89 15.37
C ARG A 311 4.58 -16.37 15.54
N LEU A 312 3.73 -15.83 16.41
CA LEU A 312 3.77 -14.40 16.73
C LEU A 312 5.10 -14.01 17.38
N THR A 313 5.61 -14.85 18.27
CA THR A 313 6.89 -14.64 18.94
C THR A 313 8.06 -14.67 17.96
N MET A 314 8.05 -15.56 16.97
CA MET A 314 9.06 -15.60 15.90
C MET A 314 9.06 -14.28 15.10
N ALA A 315 7.89 -13.78 14.70
CA ALA A 315 7.79 -12.54 13.94
C ALA A 315 8.27 -11.33 14.77
N ILE A 316 7.90 -11.26 16.05
CA ILE A 316 8.38 -10.24 17.00
C ILE A 316 9.90 -10.32 17.15
N ASN A 317 10.47 -11.52 17.25
CA ASN A 317 11.90 -11.72 17.41
C ASN A 317 12.69 -11.26 16.18
N GLU A 318 12.21 -11.54 14.96
CA GLU A 318 12.85 -11.06 13.73
C GLU A 318 12.95 -9.52 13.70
N LEU A 319 11.85 -8.83 14.01
CA LEU A 319 11.78 -7.36 14.02
C LEU A 319 12.58 -6.75 15.18
N THR A 320 12.54 -7.37 16.37
CA THR A 320 13.30 -6.92 17.55
C THR A 320 14.79 -7.04 17.28
N CYS A 321 15.23 -8.19 16.76
CA CYS A 321 16.62 -8.43 16.35
C CYS A 321 17.08 -7.40 15.32
N CYS A 322 16.26 -7.13 14.30
CA CYS A 322 16.56 -6.11 13.29
C CYS A 322 16.80 -4.74 13.94
N ARG A 323 15.87 -4.29 14.78
CA ARG A 323 15.97 -2.99 15.45
C ARG A 323 17.22 -2.91 16.31
N GLU A 324 17.48 -3.92 17.14
CA GLU A 324 18.64 -3.95 18.03
C GLU A 324 19.96 -3.87 17.26
N GLN A 325 20.10 -4.63 16.19
CA GLN A 325 21.31 -4.66 15.37
C GLN A 325 21.55 -3.35 14.61
N VAL A 326 20.50 -2.70 14.11
CA VAL A 326 20.59 -1.43 13.34
C VAL A 326 20.78 -0.23 14.27
N VAL A 327 20.19 -0.22 15.46
CA VAL A 327 20.29 0.90 16.42
C VAL A 327 21.67 1.01 17.06
N ILE A 328 22.45 -0.07 17.14
CA ILE A 328 23.82 -0.04 17.66
C ILE A 328 24.72 0.68 16.64
N GLN A 329 24.77 2.02 16.72
CA GLN A 329 25.80 2.83 16.08
C GLN A 329 27.07 2.84 16.95
N GLN A 330 28.18 2.30 16.42
CA GLN A 330 29.59 2.27 16.88
C GLN A 330 30.18 0.88 17.23
N PRO A 331 31.50 0.63 16.98
CA PRO A 331 32.06 -0.72 16.82
C PRO A 331 32.21 -1.45 18.15
N PRO A 332 32.30 -2.80 18.15
CA PRO A 332 32.40 -3.56 19.40
C PRO A 332 33.70 -3.20 20.14
N ILE A 333 33.55 -2.81 21.40
CA ILE A 333 34.62 -2.90 22.41
C ILE A 333 35.00 -4.39 22.50
N PRO A 334 36.28 -4.77 22.47
CA PRO A 334 36.66 -6.17 22.62
C PRO A 334 36.24 -6.67 24.01
N ILE A 335 35.27 -7.57 24.04
CA ILE A 335 34.92 -8.33 25.24
C ILE A 335 36.08 -9.29 25.50
N ILE A 336 36.94 -8.92 26.44
CA ILE A 336 37.85 -9.85 27.09
C ILE A 336 36.95 -10.86 27.83
N LEU A 337 36.97 -12.11 27.38
CA LEU A 337 36.40 -13.24 28.11
C LEU A 337 37.08 -13.34 29.49
N SER A 338 36.48 -12.78 30.53
CA SER A 338 36.76 -13.20 31.90
C SER A 338 35.76 -14.29 32.29
N SER A 339 36.33 -15.42 32.67
CA SER A 339 35.69 -16.68 32.99
C SER A 339 34.76 -16.65 34.21
N THR A 340 33.89 -17.67 34.26
CA THR A 340 33.16 -18.21 35.44
C THR A 340 31.88 -17.45 35.83
N LYS A 341 30.73 -18.07 36.14
CA LYS A 341 30.39 -19.41 36.64
C LYS A 341 28.93 -19.74 36.29
N THR A 342 28.64 -21.02 36.06
CA THR A 342 27.31 -21.64 35.91
C THR A 342 26.40 -21.45 37.14
N PRO A 343 25.07 -21.28 36.99
CA PRO A 343 24.13 -21.34 38.11
C PRO A 343 23.63 -22.79 38.34
N VAL A 344 23.71 -23.23 39.59
CA VAL A 344 23.07 -24.46 40.08
C VAL A 344 21.70 -24.09 40.66
N ASN A 345 20.72 -24.94 40.34
CA ASN A 345 19.30 -24.87 40.63
C ASN A 345 18.99 -25.50 42.02
N VAL A 346 18.28 -24.82 42.94
CA VAL A 346 17.52 -25.47 44.04
C VAL A 346 16.36 -24.57 44.54
N SER A 347 15.18 -25.20 44.69
CA SER A 347 13.88 -24.70 45.19
C SER A 347 13.79 -24.50 46.74
N PRO A 348 12.71 -23.88 47.29
CA PRO A 348 12.57 -23.41 48.69
C PRO A 348 11.95 -24.47 49.64
N PRO A 349 11.97 -24.38 51.00
CA PRO A 349 11.09 -23.48 51.81
C PRO A 349 11.56 -23.05 53.24
N VAL A 350 10.74 -22.17 53.85
CA VAL A 350 10.53 -21.60 55.23
C VAL A 350 10.53 -22.65 56.40
N PRO A 351 10.61 -22.40 57.77
CA PRO A 351 10.39 -21.20 58.64
C PRO A 351 11.39 -20.89 59.83
N SER A 352 11.09 -19.76 60.51
CA SER A 352 11.62 -19.01 61.70
C SER A 352 11.71 -19.72 63.08
N PRO A 353 12.28 -19.15 64.19
CA PRO A 353 11.61 -18.11 65.05
C PRO A 353 12.48 -17.09 65.90
N SER A 354 11.86 -15.91 66.21
CA SER A 354 11.76 -15.10 67.48
C SER A 354 13.01 -14.71 68.33
N THR A 355 13.18 -13.57 69.03
CA THR A 355 12.36 -12.62 69.87
C THR A 355 13.23 -11.36 70.17
N SER A 356 12.77 -10.10 70.38
CA SER A 356 12.09 -9.56 71.58
C SER A 356 11.52 -8.11 71.42
N THR A 357 10.41 -7.85 72.12
CA THR A 357 9.38 -6.75 72.23
C THR A 357 9.78 -5.47 73.03
N PRO A 358 8.91 -4.45 73.39
CA PRO A 358 7.45 -4.15 73.14
C PRO A 358 6.97 -2.67 72.83
N ILE A 359 5.85 -2.51 72.05
CA ILE A 359 4.50 -1.82 72.23
C ILE A 359 4.41 -0.43 72.97
N PRO A 360 3.58 0.61 72.56
CA PRO A 360 2.12 0.58 72.31
C PRO A 360 1.46 1.44 71.19
N VAL A 361 0.14 1.21 71.09
CA VAL A 361 -0.92 1.50 70.09
C VAL A 361 -1.52 2.92 70.18
N ALA A 362 -1.94 3.53 69.05
CA ALA A 362 -3.27 4.17 68.83
C ALA A 362 -3.45 4.91 67.47
N SER A 363 -4.47 4.46 66.72
CA SER A 363 -5.47 5.16 65.88
C SER A 363 -5.21 6.48 65.10
N SER A 364 -5.74 6.47 63.87
CA SER A 364 -6.53 7.52 63.17
C SER A 364 -5.90 8.39 62.08
N SER A 365 -6.54 8.33 60.89
CA SER A 365 -6.80 9.38 59.88
C SER A 365 -5.71 10.36 59.44
N ILE A 366 -5.43 10.37 58.13
CA ILE A 366 -4.70 11.44 57.43
C ILE A 366 -5.65 12.15 56.45
N PRO A 367 -5.84 13.48 56.57
CA PRO A 367 -6.37 14.34 55.52
C PRO A 367 -5.27 15.17 54.82
N THR A 368 -5.66 15.67 53.66
CA THR A 368 -5.06 16.65 52.74
C THR A 368 -4.45 17.92 53.36
N THR A 369 -3.40 18.45 52.72
CA THR A 369 -2.91 19.82 52.94
C THR A 369 -2.73 20.61 51.64
N THR A 370 -3.43 21.74 51.59
CA THR A 370 -3.23 22.95 50.78
C THR A 370 -2.29 23.93 51.47
N THR A 371 -1.56 24.77 50.74
CA THR A 371 -1.12 26.09 51.24
C THR A 371 -0.86 27.11 50.12
N THR A 372 -1.29 28.35 50.40
CA THR A 372 -1.34 29.54 49.55
C THR A 372 -0.33 30.62 50.00
N SER A 373 0.28 31.31 49.01
CA SER A 373 0.63 32.75 48.87
C SER A 373 1.30 33.58 49.99
N VAL A 374 2.30 34.43 49.64
CA VAL A 374 2.21 35.92 49.47
C VAL A 374 3.61 36.59 49.24
N ASN A 375 3.71 37.33 48.11
CA ASN A 375 4.42 38.58 47.67
C ASN A 375 5.64 39.31 48.34
N ILE A 376 6.62 39.67 47.44
CA ILE A 376 7.31 40.98 47.13
C ILE A 376 8.43 41.52 48.11
N PRO A 377 9.49 42.35 47.76
CA PRO A 377 10.02 42.97 46.49
C PRO A 377 11.59 42.99 46.22
N LEU A 378 11.97 43.60 45.05
CA LEU A 378 13.13 44.51 44.72
C LEU A 378 14.42 44.04 43.97
N ASN A 379 14.46 44.39 42.66
CA ASN A 379 15.41 45.20 41.84
C ASN A 379 16.88 44.86 41.43
N SER A 380 17.12 45.17 40.13
CA SER A 380 18.34 45.70 39.41
C SER A 380 19.42 44.69 38.95
N SER A 381 20.09 44.75 37.79
CA SER A 381 20.19 45.73 36.67
C SER A 381 21.01 45.21 35.43
N THR A 382 20.76 45.81 34.23
CA THR A 382 21.57 45.97 32.97
C THR A 382 21.76 44.82 31.93
N PRO A 383 22.09 45.09 30.62
CA PRO A 383 21.50 46.03 29.62
C PRO A 383 21.31 45.39 28.18
N PRO A 384 20.73 46.10 27.16
CA PRO A 384 20.35 45.55 25.86
C PRO A 384 21.28 45.90 24.66
N ILE A 385 21.28 45.08 23.60
CA ILE A 385 22.00 45.28 22.33
C ILE A 385 21.05 45.70 21.19
N ILE A 386 21.56 46.57 20.34
CA ILE A 386 20.93 47.52 19.41
C ILE A 386 20.54 46.89 18.06
N GLN A 387 19.35 47.25 17.55
CA GLN A 387 18.94 47.14 16.14
C GLN A 387 19.30 48.42 15.37
N ARG A 388 19.83 48.29 14.14
CA ARG A 388 19.67 49.32 13.09
C ARG A 388 19.52 48.74 11.68
N SER A 389 18.59 49.37 10.99
CA SER A 389 18.14 49.40 9.59
C SER A 389 19.17 49.17 8.46
N ASN A 390 18.70 48.59 7.35
CA ASN A 390 19.08 49.00 5.98
C ASN A 390 17.92 48.73 5.00
N GLY A 391 17.62 49.72 4.14
CA GLY A 391 16.50 49.75 3.19
C GLY A 391 16.73 48.95 1.90
N PRO A 392 15.76 48.99 0.95
CA PRO A 392 15.75 48.11 -0.21
C PRO A 392 16.54 48.72 -1.39
N ILE A 393 17.34 47.89 -2.06
CA ILE A 393 17.97 48.19 -3.35
C ILE A 393 17.50 47.15 -4.38
N ASN A 394 17.03 47.68 -5.51
CA ASN A 394 16.45 47.00 -6.67
C ASN A 394 17.40 46.03 -7.38
N LEU A 395 16.85 44.94 -7.89
CA LEU A 395 17.41 44.18 -9.02
C LEU A 395 16.36 44.11 -10.14
N THR A 396 16.70 44.80 -11.22
CA THR A 396 16.04 44.86 -12.54
C THR A 396 16.07 43.51 -13.26
N ARG A 397 14.93 43.08 -13.82
CA ARG A 397 14.90 42.23 -15.01
C ARG A 397 13.88 42.77 -16.01
N THR A 398 14.39 43.00 -17.21
CA THR A 398 13.80 43.58 -18.41
C THR A 398 12.52 42.88 -18.90
N THR A 399 11.48 43.66 -19.20
CA THR A 399 10.37 43.26 -20.09
C THR A 399 10.20 44.32 -21.18
N SER A 400 10.23 43.84 -22.42
CA SER A 400 9.96 44.60 -23.63
C SER A 400 8.46 44.90 -23.78
N THR A 401 8.23 46.11 -24.25
CA THR A 401 6.98 46.80 -24.60
C THR A 401 6.03 46.03 -25.52
N ILE A 402 4.74 45.95 -25.15
CA ILE A 402 3.61 46.08 -26.09
C ILE A 402 2.52 46.93 -25.42
N SER A 403 2.08 47.95 -26.14
CA SER A 403 1.19 49.06 -25.77
C SER A 403 -0.28 48.80 -26.14
N THR A 404 -1.23 49.13 -25.25
CA THR A 404 -2.67 49.38 -25.55
C THR A 404 -3.34 50.21 -24.43
N PRO A 405 -4.49 50.88 -24.68
CA PRO A 405 -4.67 52.30 -24.38
C PRO A 405 -5.29 52.66 -23.01
N LEU A 406 -5.10 53.93 -22.68
CA LEU A 406 -5.50 54.68 -21.48
C LEU A 406 -7.02 54.60 -21.19
N LEU A 407 -7.41 54.06 -20.03
CA LEU A 407 -8.73 54.24 -19.42
C LEU A 407 -8.68 55.43 -18.45
N THR A 408 -9.68 56.31 -18.52
CA THR A 408 -9.77 57.57 -17.77
C THR A 408 -9.88 57.37 -16.26
N GLN A 409 -9.21 58.25 -15.48
CA GLN A 409 -9.09 58.24 -14.00
C GLN A 409 -10.41 57.97 -13.24
N THR A 410 -11.56 58.37 -13.80
CA THR A 410 -12.88 58.20 -13.16
C THR A 410 -13.35 56.75 -13.07
N GLN A 411 -12.92 55.86 -13.98
CA GLN A 411 -13.23 54.43 -13.92
C GLN A 411 -12.27 53.66 -13.00
N HIS A 412 -11.05 54.18 -12.80
CA HIS A 412 -10.07 53.60 -11.87
C HIS A 412 -10.52 53.80 -10.42
N ASP A 413 -11.07 54.96 -10.07
CA ASP A 413 -11.55 55.25 -8.72
C ASP A 413 -12.83 54.47 -8.36
N GLN A 414 -13.74 54.24 -9.31
CA GLN A 414 -14.91 53.35 -9.11
C GLN A 414 -14.48 51.88 -8.97
N HIS A 415 -13.46 51.45 -9.72
CA HIS A 415 -12.91 50.11 -9.62
C HIS A 415 -12.20 49.89 -8.27
N ILE A 416 -11.42 50.88 -7.79
CA ILE A 416 -10.74 50.83 -6.49
C ILE A 416 -11.73 50.95 -5.32
N GLN A 417 -12.81 51.74 -5.42
CA GLN A 417 -13.88 51.73 -4.42
C GLN A 417 -14.64 50.39 -4.38
N SER A 418 -14.84 49.73 -5.53
CA SER A 418 -15.45 48.38 -5.59
C SER A 418 -14.55 47.26 -5.06
N ILE A 419 -13.23 47.45 -5.13
CA ILE A 419 -12.22 46.55 -4.55
C ILE A 419 -12.14 46.80 -3.03
N ASN A 420 -12.12 48.05 -2.60
CA ASN A 420 -12.08 48.40 -1.17
C ASN A 420 -13.38 48.01 -0.44
N SER A 421 -14.55 48.08 -1.09
CA SER A 421 -15.80 47.54 -0.51
C SER A 421 -15.81 46.02 -0.42
N ARG A 422 -15.14 45.31 -1.34
CA ARG A 422 -14.94 43.84 -1.29
C ARG A 422 -13.90 43.40 -0.25
N LEU A 423 -12.91 44.24 0.04
CA LEU A 423 -11.88 43.97 1.06
C LEU A 423 -12.35 44.25 2.50
N LEU A 424 -13.44 45.02 2.68
CA LEU A 424 -13.97 45.43 4.00
C LEU A 424 -15.32 44.77 4.38
N SER A 425 -15.90 43.89 3.56
CA SER A 425 -17.01 43.05 4.02
C SER A 425 -16.45 41.92 4.87
N SER A 426 -16.56 42.02 6.19
CA SER A 426 -16.42 40.86 7.07
C SER A 426 -17.52 39.85 6.70
N SER A 427 -17.25 38.93 5.78
CA SER A 427 -18.20 37.88 5.42
C SER A 427 -18.49 37.07 6.69
N MET A 428 -19.74 37.05 7.15
CA MET A 428 -20.13 36.17 8.25
C MET A 428 -19.77 34.74 7.88
N THR A 429 -19.00 34.05 8.72
CA THR A 429 -18.64 32.66 8.51
C THR A 429 -19.64 31.75 9.21
N MET A 430 -20.07 30.68 8.54
CA MET A 430 -20.94 29.69 9.15
C MET A 430 -20.16 28.89 10.20
N LYS A 431 -20.71 28.78 11.42
CA LYS A 431 -20.12 27.98 12.51
C LYS A 431 -20.61 26.54 12.54
N SER A 432 -21.78 26.27 11.98
CA SER A 432 -22.41 24.95 11.89
C SER A 432 -23.27 24.86 10.63
N SER A 433 -23.66 23.66 10.23
CA SER A 433 -24.64 23.49 9.16
C SER A 433 -26.02 24.07 9.52
N LEU A 434 -26.82 24.36 8.50
CA LEU A 434 -28.23 24.75 8.59
C LEU A 434 -29.08 23.73 7.84
N LYS A 435 -30.37 23.63 8.13
CA LYS A 435 -31.29 22.78 7.35
C LYS A 435 -31.57 23.41 5.99
N LEU A 436 -31.54 22.63 4.93
CA LEU A 436 -32.08 23.03 3.62
C LEU A 436 -33.45 22.39 3.41
N ILE A 437 -33.55 21.12 3.79
CA ILE A 437 -34.77 20.32 3.80
C ILE A 437 -34.87 19.69 5.19
N ASP A 438 -36.03 19.78 5.82
CA ASP A 438 -36.25 19.24 7.16
C ASP A 438 -36.49 17.72 7.18
N ASP A 439 -36.75 17.20 8.38
CA ASP A 439 -37.04 15.79 8.65
C ASP A 439 -38.37 15.30 8.07
N THR A 440 -39.26 16.22 7.66
CA THR A 440 -40.50 15.94 6.94
C THR A 440 -40.34 16.00 5.43
N LEU A 441 -39.12 16.20 4.93
CA LEU A 441 -38.79 16.41 3.52
C LEU A 441 -39.45 17.68 2.94
N THR A 442 -39.63 18.71 3.79
CA THR A 442 -40.14 20.03 3.38
C THR A 442 -38.99 21.02 3.20
N TRP A 443 -39.11 21.90 2.20
CA TRP A 443 -38.13 22.95 1.96
C TRP A 443 -38.11 23.99 3.10
N CYS A 444 -36.94 24.29 3.66
CA CYS A 444 -36.80 25.26 4.74
C CYS A 444 -36.46 26.66 4.21
N GLU A 445 -37.35 27.64 4.43
CA GLU A 445 -37.05 29.06 4.19
C GLU A 445 -36.16 29.65 5.29
N ASN A 446 -34.87 29.29 5.26
CA ASN A 446 -33.90 29.79 6.23
C ASN A 446 -33.37 31.17 5.85
N GLY A 447 -34.05 32.22 6.33
CA GLY A 447 -33.64 33.62 6.10
C GLY A 447 -32.20 33.95 6.52
N GLN A 448 -31.62 33.19 7.46
CA GLN A 448 -30.21 33.31 7.84
C GLN A 448 -29.24 32.86 6.73
N LEU A 449 -29.63 31.90 5.89
CA LEU A 449 -28.81 31.39 4.79
C LEU A 449 -28.48 32.51 3.78
N ASN A 450 -29.43 33.42 3.54
CA ASN A 450 -29.24 34.58 2.65
C ASN A 450 -28.11 35.52 3.08
N ASN A 451 -27.74 35.52 4.36
CA ASN A 451 -26.64 36.32 4.89
C ASN A 451 -25.25 35.72 4.59
N TYR A 452 -25.20 34.41 4.30
CA TYR A 452 -23.97 33.69 4.00
C TYR A 452 -23.72 33.54 2.49
N LEU A 453 -24.76 33.68 1.67
CA LEU A 453 -24.67 33.61 0.22
C LEU A 453 -24.04 34.88 -0.37
N GLN A 454 -23.07 34.69 -1.25
CA GLN A 454 -22.39 35.76 -1.98
C GLN A 454 -22.89 35.84 -3.43
N ASP A 455 -22.96 37.05 -3.96
CA ASP A 455 -23.24 37.32 -5.38
C ASP A 455 -21.95 37.24 -6.24
N SER A 456 -21.13 36.22 -5.98
CA SER A 456 -19.91 35.92 -6.75
C SER A 456 -20.15 34.80 -7.76
N ASP A 457 -19.43 34.87 -8.87
CA ASP A 457 -19.30 33.78 -9.82
C ASP A 457 -18.22 32.79 -9.37
N GLY A 458 -18.35 31.53 -9.80
CA GLY A 458 -17.35 30.49 -9.51
C GLY A 458 -17.47 29.85 -8.13
N PHE A 459 -18.67 29.62 -7.61
CA PHE A 459 -18.88 28.70 -6.47
C PHE A 459 -18.95 27.24 -6.94
N VAL A 460 -18.77 26.29 -6.02
CA VAL A 460 -18.95 24.85 -6.28
C VAL A 460 -19.96 24.28 -5.28
N VAL A 461 -20.73 23.28 -5.72
CA VAL A 461 -21.74 22.60 -4.89
C VAL A 461 -21.39 21.12 -4.85
N ILE A 462 -21.18 20.59 -3.65
CA ILE A 462 -20.77 19.21 -3.39
C ILE A 462 -21.82 18.56 -2.50
N GLY A 463 -22.49 17.53 -3.00
CA GLY A 463 -23.41 16.71 -2.22
C GLY A 463 -22.79 15.36 -1.86
N ALA A 464 -23.07 14.83 -0.67
CA ALA A 464 -22.70 13.46 -0.32
C ALA A 464 -23.94 12.59 -0.09
N ILE A 465 -23.95 11.40 -0.70
CA ILE A 465 -25.00 10.40 -0.58
C ILE A 465 -24.41 9.03 -0.21
N GLY A 466 -25.24 8.16 0.35
CA GLY A 466 -24.81 6.84 0.83
C GLY A 466 -25.61 6.36 2.04
N ARG A 467 -25.43 5.07 2.37
CA ARG A 467 -26.15 4.37 3.43
C ARG A 467 -25.81 4.92 4.83
N GLU A 468 -26.47 4.37 5.84
CA GLU A 468 -26.21 4.71 7.23
C GLU A 468 -24.77 4.35 7.63
N LYS A 469 -24.19 5.12 8.55
CA LYS A 469 -22.87 4.88 9.15
C LYS A 469 -21.67 4.88 8.19
N VAL A 470 -21.83 5.01 6.87
CA VAL A 470 -20.72 5.06 5.90
C VAL A 470 -19.75 6.24 6.10
N GLY A 471 -20.14 7.27 6.86
CA GLY A 471 -19.26 8.39 7.26
C GLY A 471 -19.39 9.68 6.44
N LYS A 472 -20.54 9.91 5.79
CA LYS A 472 -20.81 11.11 4.95
C LYS A 472 -20.59 12.43 5.70
N SER A 473 -21.29 12.62 6.82
CA SER A 473 -21.25 13.84 7.62
C SER A 473 -19.84 14.14 8.14
N THR A 474 -19.11 13.09 8.56
CA THR A 474 -17.70 13.20 8.96
C THR A 474 -16.83 13.64 7.79
N LEU A 475 -16.96 13.01 6.62
CA LEU A 475 -16.19 13.35 5.42
C LEU A 475 -16.46 14.79 4.98
N LEU A 476 -17.73 15.20 4.90
CA LEU A 476 -18.10 16.56 4.52
C LEU A 476 -17.62 17.61 5.52
N SER A 477 -17.62 17.31 6.82
CA SER A 477 -17.07 18.21 7.83
C SER A 477 -15.57 18.45 7.62
N LEU A 478 -14.82 17.39 7.32
CA LEU A 478 -13.39 17.47 7.00
C LEU A 478 -13.14 18.26 5.71
N LEU A 479 -13.97 18.04 4.67
CA LEU A 479 -13.95 18.82 3.44
C LEU A 479 -14.40 20.28 3.66
N GLY A 480 -15.18 20.55 4.71
CA GLY A 480 -15.67 21.89 5.08
C GLY A 480 -14.67 22.73 5.86
N GLY A 481 -13.78 22.11 6.65
CA GLY A 481 -12.75 22.83 7.40
C GLY A 481 -12.30 22.14 8.67
N ASN A 482 -13.05 21.15 9.14
CA ASN A 482 -12.66 20.41 10.34
C ASN A 482 -11.39 19.59 10.12
N GLN A 483 -10.66 19.38 11.20
CA GLN A 483 -9.51 18.48 11.26
C GLN A 483 -9.89 17.18 11.95
N PHE A 484 -9.13 16.12 11.68
CA PHE A 484 -9.34 14.82 12.35
C PHE A 484 -9.14 14.87 13.87
N ILE A 485 -8.49 15.91 14.39
CA ILE A 485 -8.28 16.13 15.83
C ILE A 485 -9.48 16.80 16.50
N ASP A 486 -10.42 17.36 15.73
CA ASP A 486 -11.59 18.03 16.28
C ASP A 486 -12.51 17.02 16.98
N GLU A 487 -13.07 17.43 18.11
CA GLU A 487 -14.06 16.62 18.82
C GLU A 487 -15.36 16.49 18.01
N ASP A 488 -16.08 15.37 18.13
CA ASP A 488 -17.33 15.10 17.42
C ASP A 488 -18.38 16.23 17.56
N ARG A 489 -18.35 16.97 18.66
CA ARG A 489 -19.27 18.10 18.94
C ARG A 489 -18.94 19.36 18.15
N LEU A 490 -17.71 19.48 17.65
CA LEU A 490 -17.19 20.62 16.89
C LEU A 490 -17.28 20.39 15.37
N MET A 491 -17.72 19.20 14.96
CA MET A 491 -17.91 18.86 13.55
C MET A 491 -19.03 19.71 12.95
N ILE A 492 -18.78 20.29 11.77
CA ILE A 492 -19.73 21.13 11.02
C ILE A 492 -21.06 20.39 10.80
N PHE A 493 -20.96 19.13 10.36
CA PHE A 493 -22.08 18.20 10.27
C PHE A 493 -21.98 17.22 11.45
N PRO A 494 -22.99 17.15 12.34
CA PRO A 494 -22.94 16.29 13.51
C PRO A 494 -22.72 14.82 13.14
N ALA A 495 -21.61 14.23 13.59
CA ALA A 495 -21.33 12.81 13.39
C ALA A 495 -21.94 11.96 14.50
N ALA A 496 -22.31 10.72 14.18
CA ALA A 496 -22.73 9.73 15.16
C ALA A 496 -21.57 9.35 16.08
N SER A 497 -21.67 9.66 17.38
CA SER A 497 -20.70 9.20 18.38
C SER A 497 -21.10 7.83 18.92
N SER A 498 -20.17 7.09 19.54
CA SER A 498 -20.42 5.78 20.15
C SER A 498 -21.59 5.75 21.15
N ASN A 499 -21.98 6.92 21.69
CA ASN A 499 -23.05 7.09 22.67
C ASN A 499 -24.21 7.95 22.16
N SER A 500 -24.26 8.36 20.89
CA SER A 500 -25.37 9.16 20.36
C SER A 500 -25.85 8.68 18.99
N HIS A 501 -27.14 8.37 18.89
CA HIS A 501 -27.82 8.04 17.64
C HIS A 501 -28.08 9.30 16.80
N LYS A 502 -27.10 10.18 16.64
CA LYS A 502 -27.22 11.37 15.80
C LYS A 502 -27.19 10.92 14.33
N ILE A 503 -28.36 10.95 13.70
CA ILE A 503 -28.54 10.66 12.29
C ILE A 503 -28.95 11.97 11.61
N THR A 504 -28.43 12.23 10.41
CA THR A 504 -28.89 13.35 9.58
C THR A 504 -30.33 13.07 9.14
N HIS A 505 -31.25 13.99 9.44
CA HIS A 505 -32.62 13.99 8.92
C HIS A 505 -32.77 15.09 7.86
N GLY A 506 -33.39 14.81 6.72
CA GLY A 506 -33.50 15.77 5.61
C GLY A 506 -32.17 16.03 4.90
N ILE A 507 -31.91 17.29 4.54
CA ILE A 507 -30.66 17.72 3.90
C ILE A 507 -30.11 18.95 4.62
N ASP A 508 -28.86 18.87 5.07
CA ASP A 508 -28.14 19.98 5.70
C ASP A 508 -27.24 20.70 4.69
N ILE A 509 -27.12 22.02 4.83
CA ILE A 509 -26.29 22.90 4.02
C ILE A 509 -25.22 23.61 4.85
N TYR A 510 -24.01 23.70 4.31
CA TYR A 510 -22.93 24.50 4.86
C TYR A 510 -22.18 25.24 3.75
N ILE A 511 -21.79 26.49 3.99
CA ILE A 511 -21.02 27.31 3.04
C ILE A 511 -19.65 27.57 3.63
N THR A 512 -18.59 27.14 2.94
CA THR A 512 -17.20 27.35 3.35
C THR A 512 -16.72 28.76 2.98
N ASN A 513 -15.61 29.19 3.58
CA ASN A 513 -14.97 30.47 3.23
C ASN A 513 -14.45 30.49 1.78
N GLU A 514 -14.18 29.32 1.19
CA GLU A 514 -13.76 29.17 -0.20
C GLU A 514 -14.93 29.16 -1.19
N GLN A 515 -16.11 29.64 -0.78
CA GLN A 515 -17.33 29.68 -1.59
C GLN A 515 -17.78 28.29 -2.08
N THR A 516 -17.55 27.26 -1.28
CA THR A 516 -18.04 25.91 -1.56
C THR A 516 -19.31 25.64 -0.75
N ILE A 517 -20.36 25.20 -1.41
CA ILE A 517 -21.62 24.76 -0.79
C ILE A 517 -21.55 23.25 -0.61
N LEU A 518 -21.67 22.79 0.64
CA LEU A 518 -21.68 21.38 1.01
C LEU A 518 -23.10 20.95 1.42
N LEU A 519 -23.57 19.84 0.85
CA LEU A 519 -24.88 19.26 1.17
C LEU A 519 -24.72 17.86 1.78
N ASP A 520 -25.11 17.69 3.04
CA ASP A 520 -25.15 16.39 3.73
C ASP A 520 -26.58 15.85 3.72
N THR A 521 -26.78 14.70 3.10
CA THR A 521 -28.10 14.06 3.04
C THR A 521 -28.31 13.09 4.18
N GLN A 522 -29.59 12.91 4.55
CA GLN A 522 -29.99 11.75 5.34
C GLN A 522 -29.50 10.43 4.70
N PRO A 523 -29.19 9.40 5.51
CA PRO A 523 -28.91 8.05 5.02
C PRO A 523 -29.98 7.49 4.07
N LEU A 524 -29.52 6.97 2.94
CA LEU A 524 -30.39 6.30 1.98
C LEU A 524 -30.88 4.96 2.55
N LEU A 525 -32.14 4.60 2.25
CA LEU A 525 -32.76 3.32 2.64
C LEU A 525 -32.71 3.02 4.15
N SER A 526 -32.79 4.03 5.01
CA SER A 526 -32.69 3.84 6.46
C SER A 526 -34.04 3.48 7.11
N SER A 527 -34.22 2.19 7.41
CA SER A 527 -35.37 1.71 8.20
C SER A 527 -35.41 2.33 9.60
N GLN A 528 -34.25 2.67 10.18
CA GLN A 528 -34.17 3.30 11.50
C GLN A 528 -34.73 4.72 11.51
N LEU A 529 -34.41 5.52 10.48
CA LEU A 529 -35.01 6.86 10.32
C LEU A 529 -36.53 6.78 10.20
N HIS A 530 -37.01 5.84 9.40
CA HIS A 530 -38.44 5.61 9.23
C HIS A 530 -39.14 5.22 10.53
N GLN A 531 -38.53 4.29 11.30
CA GLN A 531 -39.05 3.88 12.60
C GLN A 531 -39.11 5.05 13.59
N GLN A 532 -38.12 5.94 13.57
CA GLN A 532 -38.11 7.14 14.42
C GLN A 532 -39.20 8.14 14.02
N GLN A 533 -39.41 8.36 12.72
CA GLN A 533 -40.51 9.20 12.21
C GLN A 533 -41.88 8.65 12.62
N ILE A 534 -42.08 7.33 12.56
CA ILE A 534 -43.29 6.65 13.06
C ILE A 534 -43.48 6.96 14.55
N LEU A 535 -42.45 6.72 15.38
CA LEU A 535 -42.53 6.88 16.83
C LEU A 535 -42.78 8.33 17.28
N GLN A 536 -42.27 9.32 16.54
CA GLN A 536 -42.48 10.74 16.85
C GLN A 536 -43.90 11.22 16.49
N SER A 537 -44.52 10.63 15.47
CA SER A 537 -45.92 10.93 15.09
C SER A 537 -46.98 10.30 16.02
N SER A 538 -46.58 9.36 16.89
CA SER A 538 -47.48 8.57 17.76
C SER A 538 -47.70 9.11 19.18
N ASN A 539 -47.35 10.37 19.47
CA ASN A 539 -47.62 10.96 20.79
C ASN A 539 -49.10 11.31 21.05
N ASP A 540 -49.99 11.14 20.06
CA ASP A 540 -51.44 11.26 20.22
C ASP A 540 -52.15 9.89 20.02
N TYR A 541 -52.48 9.21 21.13
CA TYR A 541 -53.34 8.01 21.29
C TYR A 541 -53.07 6.75 20.39
N PRO A 542 -53.38 5.52 20.87
CA PRO A 542 -53.09 4.30 20.11
C PRO A 542 -54.13 4.09 19.01
N HIS A 543 -53.84 4.57 17.80
CA HIS A 543 -54.65 4.29 16.61
C HIS A 543 -54.06 3.13 15.79
N THR A 544 -54.97 2.34 15.20
CA THR A 544 -54.75 1.19 14.32
C THR A 544 -53.76 1.49 13.19
N GLN A 545 -52.97 0.48 12.77
CA GLN A 545 -51.92 0.56 11.73
C GLN A 545 -52.34 1.31 10.44
N GLN A 546 -53.64 1.39 10.15
CA GLN A 546 -54.22 2.09 8.99
C GLN A 546 -54.09 3.61 8.98
N GLN A 547 -53.96 4.30 10.12
CA GLN A 547 -53.77 5.77 10.16
C GLN A 547 -52.29 6.20 10.24
N GLN A 548 -51.39 5.27 10.54
CA GLN A 548 -49.95 5.56 10.64
C GLN A 548 -49.29 5.67 9.26
N GLN A 549 -49.78 4.97 8.24
CA GLN A 549 -49.26 5.08 6.86
C GLN A 549 -49.62 6.42 6.20
N THR A 550 -50.73 7.06 6.60
CA THR A 550 -51.17 8.34 6.03
C THR A 550 -50.35 9.55 6.47
N SER A 551 -49.70 9.54 7.64
CA SER A 551 -48.87 10.67 8.11
C SER A 551 -47.44 10.66 7.59
N LEU A 552 -46.99 9.54 6.98
CA LEU A 552 -45.59 9.30 6.57
C LEU A 552 -45.34 9.53 5.08
N THR A 553 -46.40 9.62 4.28
CA THR A 553 -46.32 9.99 2.87
C THR A 553 -46.26 11.52 2.76
N PRO A 554 -45.29 12.11 2.02
CA PRO A 554 -45.29 13.55 1.79
C PRO A 554 -46.67 14.03 1.29
N HIS A 555 -47.11 15.22 1.71
CA HIS A 555 -48.48 15.74 1.55
C HIS A 555 -49.03 15.67 0.11
N PHE A 556 -48.17 15.61 -0.90
CA PHE A 556 -48.55 15.45 -2.30
C PHE A 556 -49.00 14.03 -2.66
N TRP A 557 -48.28 12.99 -2.21
CA TRP A 557 -48.59 11.57 -2.48
C TRP A 557 -49.91 11.13 -1.84
N GLN A 558 -50.23 11.71 -0.68
CA GLN A 558 -51.51 11.50 0.02
C GLN A 558 -52.74 11.84 -0.83
N GLN A 559 -52.60 12.76 -1.81
CA GLN A 559 -53.72 13.23 -2.63
C GLN A 559 -53.90 12.46 -3.94
N GLN A 560 -52.90 11.67 -4.38
CA GLN A 560 -52.89 11.04 -5.70
C GLN A 560 -52.87 9.50 -5.71
N ILE A 561 -52.60 8.87 -4.56
CA ILE A 561 -52.46 7.41 -4.42
C ILE A 561 -53.22 6.96 -3.16
N ASP A 562 -53.93 5.82 -3.21
CA ASP A 562 -54.57 5.24 -2.02
C ASP A 562 -53.48 4.80 -1.03
N PRO A 563 -53.39 5.41 0.16
CA PRO A 563 -52.39 5.07 1.17
C PRO A 563 -52.44 3.59 1.58
N ARG A 564 -53.58 2.90 1.35
CA ARG A 564 -53.76 1.47 1.63
C ARG A 564 -53.00 0.53 0.69
N ALA A 565 -52.50 1.04 -0.45
CA ALA A 565 -51.80 0.25 -1.45
C ALA A 565 -50.26 0.36 -1.36
N MET A 566 -49.71 1.20 -0.48
CA MET A 566 -48.26 1.43 -0.38
C MET A 566 -47.61 0.63 0.74
N TYR A 567 -46.68 -0.25 0.36
CA TYR A 567 -45.77 -0.89 1.32
C TYR A 567 -44.71 0.09 1.81
N VAL A 568 -44.27 -0.06 3.06
CA VAL A 568 -43.25 0.79 3.72
C VAL A 568 -41.95 0.85 2.89
N ASP A 569 -41.55 -0.27 2.29
CA ASP A 569 -40.34 -0.35 1.46
C ASP A 569 -40.44 0.53 0.20
N ASN A 570 -41.62 0.63 -0.42
CA ASN A 570 -41.86 1.49 -1.59
C ASN A 570 -41.76 2.97 -1.21
N ILE A 571 -42.23 3.35 -0.01
CA ILE A 571 -42.11 4.72 0.49
C ILE A 571 -40.63 5.08 0.69
N LEU A 572 -39.85 4.17 1.26
CA LEU A 572 -38.41 4.38 1.46
C LEU A 572 -37.64 4.49 0.15
N GLU A 573 -38.01 3.67 -0.83
CA GLU A 573 -37.42 3.73 -2.18
C GLU A 573 -37.73 5.06 -2.85
N LEU A 574 -38.99 5.51 -2.82
CA LEU A 574 -39.41 6.78 -3.41
C LEU A 574 -38.72 7.98 -2.74
N GLN A 575 -38.69 8.04 -1.41
CA GLN A 575 -37.97 9.10 -0.68
C GLN A 575 -36.47 9.11 -1.01
N THR A 576 -35.87 7.92 -1.12
CA THR A 576 -34.46 7.76 -1.52
C THR A 576 -34.24 8.31 -2.94
N LEU A 577 -35.13 7.98 -3.88
CA LEU A 577 -35.06 8.47 -5.25
C LEU A 577 -35.25 9.99 -5.33
N GLU A 578 -36.19 10.58 -4.59
CA GLU A 578 -36.40 12.04 -4.54
C GLU A 578 -35.12 12.78 -4.11
N ILE A 579 -34.46 12.29 -3.05
CA ILE A 579 -33.20 12.86 -2.55
C ILE A 579 -32.08 12.72 -3.58
N ILE A 580 -31.90 11.53 -4.16
CA ILE A 580 -30.83 11.30 -5.16
C ILE A 580 -31.07 12.18 -6.39
N ALA A 581 -32.31 12.23 -6.91
CA ALA A 581 -32.65 13.03 -8.08
C ALA A 581 -32.42 14.53 -7.83
N PHE A 582 -32.76 15.02 -6.63
CA PHE A 582 -32.48 16.39 -6.22
C PHE A 582 -30.97 16.68 -6.21
N ILE A 583 -30.17 15.87 -5.50
CA ILE A 583 -28.72 16.05 -5.39
C ILE A 583 -28.04 15.98 -6.76
N LEU A 584 -28.42 15.04 -7.62
CA LEU A 584 -27.88 14.93 -8.98
C LEU A 584 -28.24 16.13 -9.87
N SER A 585 -29.29 16.88 -9.54
CA SER A 585 -29.75 18.04 -10.31
C SER A 585 -29.11 19.35 -9.84
N VAL A 586 -28.81 19.48 -8.54
CA VAL A 586 -28.33 20.75 -7.96
C VAL A 586 -26.84 20.77 -7.62
N CYS A 587 -26.13 19.64 -7.70
CA CYS A 587 -24.70 19.55 -7.36
C CYS A 587 -23.79 19.54 -8.58
N HIS A 588 -22.62 20.16 -8.44
CA HIS A 588 -21.53 20.03 -9.43
C HIS A 588 -20.80 18.70 -9.26
N VAL A 589 -20.56 18.31 -8.00
CA VAL A 589 -19.92 17.05 -7.61
C VAL A 589 -20.81 16.30 -6.65
N VAL A 590 -20.96 15.00 -6.85
CA VAL A 590 -21.68 14.10 -5.95
C VAL A 590 -20.72 13.02 -5.46
N LEU A 591 -20.54 12.97 -4.14
CA LEU A 591 -19.75 11.95 -3.46
C LEU A 591 -20.66 10.77 -3.13
N ILE A 592 -20.38 9.60 -3.71
CA ILE A 592 -21.06 8.35 -3.36
C ILE A 592 -20.18 7.67 -2.32
N VAL A 593 -20.63 7.67 -1.06
CA VAL A 593 -19.85 7.15 0.07
C VAL A 593 -20.38 5.76 0.46
N GLU A 594 -19.52 4.77 0.35
CA GLU A 594 -19.78 3.39 0.77
C GLU A 594 -18.66 2.93 1.72
N ASP A 595 -18.94 2.02 2.66
CA ASP A 595 -17.90 1.37 3.48
C ASP A 595 -17.67 -0.10 3.14
N GLN A 596 -18.44 -0.63 2.19
CA GLN A 596 -18.27 -1.94 1.57
C GLN A 596 -18.56 -1.81 0.07
N PHE A 597 -17.76 -2.46 -0.76
CA PHE A 597 -17.94 -2.50 -2.21
C PHE A 597 -18.75 -3.74 -2.62
N ALA A 598 -19.74 -3.73 -3.52
CA ALA A 598 -20.60 -2.66 -4.04
C ALA A 598 -22.05 -3.08 -3.74
N ASP A 599 -22.92 -2.14 -3.40
CA ASP A 599 -24.36 -2.41 -3.26
C ASP A 599 -25.10 -2.21 -4.59
N PRO A 600 -25.39 -3.27 -5.38
CA PRO A 600 -25.98 -3.12 -6.71
C PRO A 600 -27.34 -2.42 -6.67
N TYR A 601 -28.05 -2.51 -5.54
CA TYR A 601 -29.32 -1.86 -5.35
C TYR A 601 -29.18 -0.33 -5.30
N LEU A 602 -28.17 0.20 -4.60
CA LEU A 602 -27.87 1.63 -4.60
C LEU A 602 -27.55 2.16 -6.00
N TYR A 603 -26.74 1.43 -6.77
CA TYR A 603 -26.40 1.83 -8.14
C TYR A 603 -27.61 1.79 -9.09
N ARG A 604 -28.52 0.83 -8.91
CA ARG A 604 -29.80 0.81 -9.63
C ARG A 604 -30.65 2.03 -9.29
N LEU A 605 -30.74 2.41 -8.02
CA LEU A 605 -31.47 3.62 -7.61
C LEU A 605 -30.83 4.89 -8.17
N LEU A 606 -29.51 4.94 -8.29
CA LEU A 606 -28.80 6.05 -8.94
C LEU A 606 -29.15 6.18 -10.42
N GLN A 607 -29.18 5.06 -11.15
CA GLN A 607 -29.60 5.03 -12.55
C GLN A 607 -31.06 5.46 -12.72
N LEU A 608 -31.96 4.98 -11.85
CA LEU A 608 -33.38 5.34 -11.88
C LEU A 608 -33.58 6.82 -11.58
N ALA A 609 -32.90 7.34 -10.55
CA ALA A 609 -32.94 8.75 -10.22
C ALA A 609 -32.42 9.64 -11.36
N ASP A 610 -31.40 9.20 -12.10
CA ASP A 610 -30.88 9.90 -13.30
C ASP A 610 -31.97 10.10 -14.36
N ILE A 611 -32.80 9.07 -14.59
CA ILE A 611 -33.92 9.08 -15.54
C ILE A 611 -35.06 9.98 -15.06
N LEU A 612 -35.30 10.03 -13.74
CA LEU A 612 -36.39 10.78 -13.12
C LEU A 612 -36.05 12.26 -12.84
N ARG A 613 -34.83 12.72 -13.17
CA ARG A 613 -34.43 14.12 -12.95
C ARG A 613 -35.32 15.09 -13.73
N PRO A 614 -35.77 16.19 -13.10
CA PRO A 614 -36.59 17.18 -13.79
C PRO A 614 -35.77 17.92 -14.86
N ILE A 615 -36.31 18.06 -16.07
CA ILE A 615 -35.72 18.85 -17.15
C ILE A 615 -36.41 20.23 -17.17
N LEU A 616 -35.66 21.30 -16.88
CA LEU A 616 -36.18 22.67 -16.99
C LEU A 616 -36.29 23.10 -18.44
N LYS A 617 -37.52 23.21 -18.96
CA LYS A 617 -37.81 23.79 -20.29
C LYS A 617 -37.87 25.32 -20.20
N ARG A 618 -37.27 26.00 -21.19
CA ARG A 618 -37.44 27.46 -21.38
C ARG A 618 -38.69 27.79 -22.18
N ASN A 619 -39.10 29.06 -22.12
CA ASN A 619 -40.14 29.66 -22.97
C ASN A 619 -39.73 29.76 -24.45
N THR A 620 -38.50 29.36 -24.81
CA THR A 620 -38.04 29.16 -26.18
C THR A 620 -37.89 27.66 -26.43
N ASN A 621 -38.25 27.19 -27.62
CA ASN A 621 -38.23 25.76 -28.02
C ASN A 621 -36.84 25.06 -27.96
N GLU A 622 -35.84 25.64 -27.29
CA GLU A 622 -34.52 25.04 -27.09
C GLU A 622 -34.50 24.18 -25.81
N ILE A 623 -34.32 22.88 -25.99
CA ILE A 623 -34.07 21.93 -24.91
C ILE A 623 -32.60 22.10 -24.48
N ILE A 624 -32.37 22.74 -23.33
CA ILE A 624 -31.03 22.80 -22.73
C ILE A 624 -30.66 21.38 -22.29
N LYS A 625 -29.45 20.93 -22.63
CA LYS A 625 -28.94 19.64 -22.16
C LYS A 625 -28.84 19.69 -20.63
N PRO A 626 -29.48 18.76 -19.90
CA PRO A 626 -29.48 18.78 -18.44
C PRO A 626 -28.05 18.73 -17.90
N HIS A 627 -27.82 19.44 -16.79
CA HIS A 627 -26.54 19.41 -16.09
C HIS A 627 -26.16 17.98 -15.72
N SER A 628 -24.88 17.63 -15.89
CA SER A 628 -24.35 16.32 -15.55
C SER A 628 -23.34 16.46 -14.43
N PRO A 629 -23.63 15.98 -13.21
CA PRO A 629 -22.70 16.06 -12.11
C PRO A 629 -21.46 15.18 -12.35
N HIS A 630 -20.35 15.58 -11.72
CA HIS A 630 -19.18 14.73 -11.53
C HIS A 630 -19.44 13.77 -10.36
N ILE A 631 -19.28 12.47 -10.61
CA ILE A 631 -19.44 11.46 -9.58
C ILE A 631 -18.07 11.05 -9.09
N VAL A 632 -17.90 11.03 -7.76
CA VAL A 632 -16.70 10.53 -7.09
C VAL A 632 -17.11 9.42 -6.13
N PHE A 633 -16.62 8.22 -6.39
CA PHE A 633 -16.84 7.05 -5.53
C PHE A 633 -15.86 7.08 -4.38
N ILE A 634 -16.37 7.07 -3.15
CA ILE A 634 -15.58 7.05 -1.93
C ILE A 634 -15.82 5.70 -1.24
N LEU A 635 -14.85 4.81 -1.30
CA LEU A 635 -14.82 3.61 -0.48
C LEU A 635 -14.15 3.96 0.86
N ASN A 636 -14.96 4.34 1.82
CA ASN A 636 -14.54 4.71 3.16
C ASN A 636 -14.32 3.51 4.06
N LYS A 637 -13.57 3.69 5.15
CA LYS A 637 -13.23 2.64 6.13
C LYS A 637 -12.66 1.37 5.50
N CYS A 638 -12.00 1.47 4.36
CA CYS A 638 -11.43 0.32 3.73
C CYS A 638 -10.28 -0.25 4.58
N ASN A 639 -9.92 -1.50 4.33
CA ASN A 639 -8.73 -2.08 4.93
C ASN A 639 -7.50 -1.23 4.54
N ASN A 640 -6.52 -1.17 5.45
CA ASN A 640 -5.28 -0.39 5.23
C ASN A 640 -4.51 -0.82 3.97
N TYR A 641 -4.81 -2.01 3.44
CA TYR A 641 -4.33 -2.49 2.15
C TYR A 641 -5.49 -2.88 1.23
N ILE A 642 -5.53 -2.27 0.04
CA ILE A 642 -6.27 -2.73 -1.13
C ILE A 642 -5.23 -2.81 -2.25
N SER A 643 -5.00 -4.02 -2.78
CA SER A 643 -4.02 -4.27 -3.83
C SER A 643 -4.36 -3.50 -5.12
N PRO A 644 -3.37 -3.20 -5.98
CA PRO A 644 -3.64 -2.57 -7.28
C PRO A 644 -4.66 -3.33 -8.13
N GLN A 645 -4.62 -4.66 -8.09
CA GLN A 645 -5.55 -5.53 -8.80
C GLN A 645 -6.99 -5.40 -8.27
N GLU A 646 -7.19 -5.39 -6.95
CA GLU A 646 -8.51 -5.17 -6.35
C GLU A 646 -9.06 -3.78 -6.67
N ARG A 647 -8.21 -2.74 -6.64
CA ARG A 647 -8.62 -1.38 -7.04
C ARG A 647 -9.07 -1.35 -8.49
N LEU A 648 -8.35 -2.04 -9.38
CA LEU A 648 -8.69 -2.13 -10.79
C LEU A 648 -10.03 -2.84 -11.00
N LEU A 649 -10.27 -3.96 -10.31
CA LEU A 649 -11.53 -4.69 -10.36
C LEU A 649 -12.71 -3.85 -9.85
N ILE A 650 -12.52 -3.14 -8.73
CA ILE A 650 -13.53 -2.20 -8.20
C ILE A 650 -13.86 -1.13 -9.23
N LYS A 651 -12.85 -0.48 -9.80
CA LYS A 651 -13.04 0.57 -10.81
C LYS A 651 -13.72 0.04 -12.07
N ARG A 652 -13.37 -1.17 -12.53
CA ARG A 652 -14.02 -1.83 -13.67
C ARG A 652 -15.51 -2.07 -13.42
N SER A 653 -15.85 -2.62 -12.27
CA SER A 653 -17.23 -2.88 -11.88
C SER A 653 -18.05 -1.58 -11.73
N LEU A 654 -17.46 -0.50 -11.21
CA LEU A 654 -18.11 0.82 -11.14
C LEU A 654 -18.44 1.37 -12.54
N VAL A 655 -17.52 1.25 -13.49
CA VAL A 655 -17.75 1.65 -14.89
C VAL A 655 -18.90 0.83 -15.48
N GLN A 656 -18.90 -0.48 -15.28
CA GLN A 656 -19.95 -1.36 -15.80
C GLN A 656 -21.33 -1.03 -15.21
N MET A 657 -21.42 -0.77 -13.91
CA MET A 657 -22.67 -0.37 -13.26
C MET A 657 -23.15 1.03 -13.68
N MET A 658 -22.29 1.88 -14.23
CA MET A 658 -22.63 3.26 -14.60
C MET A 658 -22.67 3.52 -16.10
N MET A 659 -22.48 2.49 -16.94
CA MET A 659 -22.27 2.66 -18.39
C MET A 659 -23.43 3.37 -19.10
N ASP A 660 -24.66 3.15 -18.65
CA ASP A 660 -25.88 3.67 -19.27
C ASP A 660 -26.27 5.06 -18.74
N THR A 661 -25.52 5.59 -17.77
CA THR A 661 -25.77 6.91 -17.17
C THR A 661 -25.06 8.01 -17.94
N GLN A 662 -25.51 9.26 -17.77
CA GLN A 662 -24.78 10.42 -18.33
C GLN A 662 -23.67 10.95 -17.41
N PHE A 663 -23.42 10.28 -16.28
CA PHE A 663 -22.54 10.76 -15.22
C PHE A 663 -21.08 10.91 -15.66
N ARG A 664 -20.42 11.95 -15.14
CA ARG A 664 -18.98 12.14 -15.33
C ARG A 664 -18.21 11.40 -14.24
N ILE A 665 -17.93 10.12 -14.49
CA ILE A 665 -17.23 9.22 -13.55
C ILE A 665 -15.70 9.19 -13.72
N TYR A 666 -15.17 9.87 -14.74
CA TYR A 666 -13.74 9.94 -15.03
C TYR A 666 -13.14 11.30 -14.63
N SER A 667 -11.88 11.29 -14.25
CA SER A 667 -11.14 12.50 -13.85
C SER A 667 -10.99 13.46 -15.04
N SER A 668 -11.24 14.75 -14.81
CA SER A 668 -11.18 15.79 -15.83
C SER A 668 -9.75 16.26 -16.17
N LEU A 669 -8.69 15.60 -15.68
CA LEU A 669 -7.32 16.11 -15.77
C LEU A 669 -6.57 15.82 -17.09
N LYS A 670 -7.19 15.15 -18.06
CA LYS A 670 -6.79 15.22 -19.47
C LYS A 670 -8.03 15.13 -20.37
N GLN A 671 -8.52 16.28 -20.82
CA GLN A 671 -9.38 16.36 -21.99
C GLN A 671 -8.65 15.77 -23.19
N THR A 672 -8.90 14.50 -23.52
CA THR A 672 -8.78 13.94 -24.87
C THR A 672 -9.30 12.52 -24.83
N ASN A 673 -10.57 12.38 -25.18
CA ASN A 673 -11.26 11.21 -25.75
C ASN A 673 -12.68 11.15 -25.20
N LYS A 674 -13.58 11.89 -25.87
CA LYS A 674 -14.97 11.47 -25.93
C LYS A 674 -15.00 10.13 -26.66
N ILE A 675 -14.82 9.03 -25.94
CA ILE A 675 -15.20 7.72 -26.48
C ILE A 675 -16.71 7.72 -26.48
N LYS A 676 -17.31 7.80 -27.68
CA LYS A 676 -18.69 7.38 -27.87
C LYS A 676 -18.72 5.89 -27.54
N ILE A 677 -19.19 5.53 -26.35
CA ILE A 677 -19.55 4.15 -26.04
C ILE A 677 -20.85 3.89 -26.81
N GLN A 678 -20.72 3.47 -28.06
CA GLN A 678 -21.86 3.04 -28.87
C GLN A 678 -21.83 1.50 -28.96
N THR A 679 -22.69 0.91 -28.13
CA THR A 679 -23.50 -0.27 -28.43
C THR A 679 -22.75 -1.56 -28.83
N ASN A 680 -22.57 -2.49 -27.88
CA ASN A 680 -22.83 -3.92 -28.14
C ASN A 680 -23.08 -4.81 -26.89
N LEU A 681 -23.50 -4.24 -25.75
CA LEU A 681 -23.74 -5.04 -24.53
C LEU A 681 -25.12 -5.67 -24.43
N LYS A 682 -26.05 -5.39 -25.37
CA LYS A 682 -27.37 -6.06 -25.38
C LYS A 682 -27.24 -7.57 -25.56
N HIS A 683 -26.27 -8.06 -26.34
CA HIS A 683 -26.02 -9.48 -26.52
C HIS A 683 -25.34 -10.12 -25.29
N ILE A 684 -24.42 -9.41 -24.65
CA ILE A 684 -23.73 -9.87 -23.43
C ILE A 684 -24.67 -9.91 -22.23
N VAL A 685 -25.58 -8.94 -22.08
CA VAL A 685 -26.60 -8.96 -21.01
C VAL A 685 -27.64 -10.06 -21.24
N ILE A 686 -27.94 -10.42 -22.48
CA ILE A 686 -28.80 -11.58 -22.80
C ILE A 686 -28.06 -12.90 -22.49
N ASP A 687 -26.78 -13.01 -22.83
CA ASP A 687 -25.93 -14.16 -22.50
C ASP A 687 -25.70 -14.32 -20.99
N LEU A 688 -25.58 -13.20 -20.26
CA LEU A 688 -25.43 -13.18 -18.80
C LEU A 688 -26.76 -13.47 -18.10
N LYS A 689 -27.90 -12.96 -18.59
CA LYS A 689 -29.22 -13.32 -18.07
C LYS A 689 -29.56 -14.81 -18.28
N GLN A 690 -29.07 -15.42 -19.36
CA GLN A 690 -29.20 -16.86 -19.58
C GLN A 690 -28.24 -17.69 -18.70
N LYS A 691 -27.15 -17.09 -18.19
CA LYS A 691 -26.18 -17.73 -17.27
C LYS A 691 -26.37 -17.35 -15.80
N GLU A 692 -27.22 -16.38 -15.48
CA GLU A 692 -27.52 -15.84 -14.15
C GLU A 692 -28.29 -16.79 -13.21
N LEU A 693 -28.46 -18.06 -13.60
CA LEU A 693 -29.04 -19.07 -12.71
C LEU A 693 -28.02 -19.80 -11.81
N ASN A 694 -26.75 -19.38 -11.77
CA ASN A 694 -25.73 -20.03 -10.94
C ASN A 694 -24.86 -18.99 -10.20
N GLU A 695 -24.97 -18.96 -8.86
CA GLU A 695 -24.23 -18.14 -7.88
C GLU A 695 -22.69 -18.30 -7.87
N ASN A 696 -22.08 -18.85 -8.92
CA ASN A 696 -20.68 -19.27 -8.93
C ASN A 696 -19.77 -18.42 -9.83
N LEU A 697 -20.16 -17.21 -10.26
CA LEU A 697 -19.34 -16.43 -11.20
C LEU A 697 -18.01 -15.94 -10.58
N LEU A 698 -18.02 -15.51 -9.31
CA LEU A 698 -16.80 -15.10 -8.60
C LEU A 698 -15.86 -16.31 -8.35
N ILE A 699 -16.43 -17.47 -8.05
CA ILE A 699 -15.68 -18.72 -7.84
C ILE A 699 -15.14 -19.29 -9.16
N LYS A 700 -15.90 -19.19 -10.27
CA LYS A 700 -15.44 -19.63 -11.61
C LYS A 700 -14.38 -18.71 -12.20
N LEU A 701 -14.47 -17.40 -11.99
CA LEU A 701 -13.40 -16.46 -12.40
C LEU A 701 -12.10 -16.69 -11.62
N LEU A 702 -12.20 -17.08 -10.34
CA LEU A 702 -11.06 -17.49 -9.51
C LEU A 702 -10.54 -18.92 -9.83
N GLN A 703 -11.32 -19.75 -10.52
CA GLN A 703 -10.91 -21.08 -10.98
C GLN A 703 -10.34 -21.08 -12.40
N GLN A 704 -10.79 -20.18 -13.28
CA GLN A 704 -10.27 -20.06 -14.65
C GLN A 704 -8.84 -19.50 -14.71
N THR A 705 -8.39 -18.78 -13.68
CA THR A 705 -6.97 -18.41 -13.51
C THR A 705 -6.04 -19.59 -13.26
N LYS A 706 -6.56 -20.80 -12.95
CA LYS A 706 -5.74 -22.03 -12.81
C LYS A 706 -5.59 -22.85 -14.09
N LEU A 707 -6.22 -22.45 -15.21
CA LEU A 707 -6.22 -23.24 -16.45
C LEU A 707 -5.58 -22.55 -17.66
N VAL A 708 -4.98 -21.37 -17.51
CA VAL A 708 -4.31 -20.67 -18.63
C VAL A 708 -2.81 -21.00 -18.74
N ASP A 709 -2.20 -21.67 -17.75
CA ASP A 709 -0.78 -22.07 -17.84
C ASP A 709 -0.55 -23.43 -18.53
N ASN A 710 -1.59 -24.10 -19.02
CA ASN A 710 -1.46 -25.37 -19.75
C ASN A 710 -2.31 -25.35 -21.02
N ASN A 711 -1.84 -24.65 -22.05
CA ASN A 711 -1.94 -25.06 -23.46
C ASN A 711 -1.37 -23.95 -24.34
N ASN A 712 -0.11 -24.11 -24.76
CA ASN A 712 0.34 -23.77 -26.11
C ASN A 712 1.72 -24.40 -26.31
N ASN A 713 1.71 -25.68 -26.65
CA ASN A 713 2.79 -26.34 -27.37
C ASN A 713 2.23 -26.80 -28.72
N ASN A 714 3.05 -26.65 -29.76
CA ASN A 714 2.95 -27.21 -31.12
C ASN A 714 2.06 -26.34 -32.05
N ASN A 715 2.50 -25.75 -33.17
CA ASN A 715 3.54 -26.09 -34.14
C ASN A 715 3.63 -24.96 -35.20
N ASP A 716 4.84 -24.69 -35.70
CA ASP A 716 5.31 -24.62 -37.12
C ASP A 716 4.48 -23.76 -38.13
N ASP A 717 5.02 -22.99 -39.08
CA ASP A 717 6.36 -22.69 -39.59
C ASP A 717 6.20 -21.54 -40.65
N ASP A 718 7.32 -20.96 -41.09
CA ASP A 718 7.58 -20.24 -42.35
C ASP A 718 7.43 -18.70 -42.45
N ASP A 719 8.63 -18.09 -42.44
CA ASP A 719 9.23 -17.18 -43.43
C ASP A 719 8.82 -15.69 -43.59
N ASP A 720 9.86 -14.89 -43.34
CA ASP A 720 10.39 -13.77 -44.13
C ASP A 720 9.64 -12.42 -44.22
N ASP A 721 10.35 -11.42 -43.66
CA ASP A 721 10.93 -10.27 -44.36
C ASP A 721 10.56 -8.87 -43.83
N GLU A 722 11.60 -8.05 -43.83
CA GLU A 722 11.65 -6.65 -43.40
C GLU A 722 10.61 -5.76 -44.11
N THR A 723 10.07 -4.75 -43.42
CA THR A 723 10.31 -3.32 -43.76
C THR A 723 9.44 -2.38 -42.93
N ASN A 724 10.09 -1.35 -42.39
CA ASN A 724 9.46 -0.11 -41.94
C ASN A 724 8.63 0.53 -43.07
N LYS A 725 7.31 0.67 -42.88
CA LYS A 725 6.49 1.66 -43.59
C LYS A 725 5.40 2.24 -42.68
N GLU A 726 5.48 3.56 -42.50
CA GLU A 726 4.32 4.41 -42.24
C GLU A 726 3.27 4.21 -43.33
N ILE A 727 2.03 3.87 -42.95
CA ILE A 727 0.80 4.02 -43.76
C ILE A 727 -0.32 4.27 -42.74
N ASP A 728 -0.72 5.52 -42.55
CA ASP A 728 -1.78 6.24 -43.27
C ASP A 728 -3.19 5.70 -43.01
N LEU A 729 -4.01 6.61 -42.49
CA LEU A 729 -5.37 6.44 -42.05
C LEU A 729 -6.26 6.37 -43.29
N THR A 730 -6.90 5.22 -43.52
CA THR A 730 -8.26 5.05 -44.07
C THR A 730 -8.41 3.62 -44.59
N ASN A 731 -9.13 2.78 -43.85
CA ASN A 731 -10.04 1.80 -44.43
C ASN A 731 -10.93 1.22 -43.32
N ASP A 732 -12.23 1.42 -43.50
CA ASP A 732 -13.32 0.83 -42.75
C ASP A 732 -13.25 -0.70 -42.83
N ASN A 733 -13.23 -1.35 -41.67
CA ASN A 733 -13.76 -2.70 -41.45
C ASN A 733 -14.18 -2.80 -39.97
N ASP A 734 -15.50 -2.86 -39.79
CA ASP A 734 -16.22 -3.01 -38.52
C ASP A 734 -16.01 -4.42 -37.91
N GLU A 735 -14.86 -4.67 -37.28
CA GLU A 735 -14.68 -5.83 -36.39
C GLU A 735 -14.05 -5.40 -35.05
N ASP A 736 -14.79 -5.66 -33.96
CA ASP A 736 -14.37 -5.77 -32.56
C ASP A 736 -13.49 -4.65 -31.97
N LEU A 737 -14.13 -3.57 -31.50
CA LEU A 737 -13.56 -2.67 -30.50
C LEU A 737 -13.57 -3.35 -29.11
N ASP A 738 -12.61 -4.24 -28.91
CA ASP A 738 -12.36 -4.98 -27.67
C ASP A 738 -11.95 -4.09 -26.48
N ASP A 739 -12.21 -4.61 -25.26
CA ASP A 739 -11.93 -4.13 -23.89
C ASP A 739 -10.54 -3.46 -23.61
N LYS A 740 -9.64 -3.39 -24.60
CA LYS A 740 -8.25 -2.90 -24.50
C LYS A 740 -8.11 -1.37 -24.45
N GLN A 741 -9.18 -0.59 -24.61
CA GLN A 741 -9.10 0.88 -24.70
C GLN A 741 -9.52 1.67 -23.44
N ILE A 742 -10.17 1.04 -22.46
CA ILE A 742 -10.63 1.75 -21.25
C ILE A 742 -9.52 1.73 -20.20
N ASN A 743 -8.82 2.85 -20.04
CA ASN A 743 -7.91 3.03 -18.91
C ASN A 743 -8.71 3.32 -17.63
N TYR A 744 -8.95 2.28 -16.85
CA TYR A 744 -9.66 2.34 -15.58
C TYR A 744 -8.95 3.19 -14.53
N ASP A 745 -7.66 3.51 -14.67
CA ASP A 745 -6.95 4.33 -13.68
C ASP A 745 -7.55 5.73 -13.52
N TYR A 746 -8.21 6.25 -14.57
CA TYR A 746 -8.85 7.56 -14.58
C TYR A 746 -10.25 7.61 -13.96
N VAL A 747 -10.81 6.48 -13.51
CA VAL A 747 -12.10 6.47 -12.80
C VAL A 747 -11.94 7.19 -11.46
N ASN A 748 -12.89 8.08 -11.13
CA ASN A 748 -12.95 8.87 -9.89
C ASN A 748 -13.32 7.98 -8.69
N ALA A 749 -12.46 7.04 -8.32
CA ALA A 749 -12.63 6.17 -7.16
C ALA A 749 -11.51 6.41 -6.14
N ILE A 750 -11.90 6.74 -4.91
CA ILE A 750 -11.00 7.09 -3.80
C ILE A 750 -11.24 6.12 -2.67
N PHE A 751 -10.14 5.62 -2.11
CA PHE A 751 -10.13 4.60 -1.07
C PHE A 751 -9.60 5.23 0.22
N ILE A 752 -10.46 5.38 1.23
CA ILE A 752 -10.11 6.00 2.51
C ILE A 752 -10.02 4.90 3.58
N PRO A 753 -8.83 4.65 4.16
CA PRO A 753 -8.66 3.59 5.14
C PRO A 753 -9.36 3.89 6.46
N ARG A 754 -9.67 2.84 7.23
CA ARG A 754 -10.25 2.98 8.56
C ARG A 754 -9.29 3.71 9.50
N ARG A 755 -9.83 4.63 10.31
CA ARG A 755 -9.06 5.33 11.34
C ARG A 755 -8.76 4.38 12.50
N ASP A 756 -7.48 4.07 12.69
CA ASP A 756 -7.01 3.47 13.94
C ASP A 756 -6.89 4.56 15.00
N PHE A 757 -7.86 4.61 15.92
CA PHE A 757 -7.89 5.59 17.02
C PHE A 757 -6.76 5.42 18.05
N ARG A 758 -5.91 4.39 17.92
CA ARG A 758 -4.95 4.01 18.95
C ARG A 758 -3.53 4.55 18.79
N ASP A 759 -3.13 5.08 17.64
CA ASP A 759 -1.73 5.48 17.45
C ASP A 759 -1.55 6.81 16.69
N SER A 760 -1.51 7.91 17.45
CA SER A 760 -1.04 9.21 16.95
C SER A 760 0.49 9.26 16.74
N HIS A 761 1.25 8.27 17.23
CA HIS A 761 2.71 8.22 17.10
C HIS A 761 3.26 7.14 16.14
N SER A 762 2.50 6.09 15.80
CA SER A 762 2.96 5.02 14.88
C SER A 762 2.62 5.28 13.39
N SER A 763 1.62 6.12 13.13
CA SER A 763 1.06 6.35 11.78
C SER A 763 1.99 7.10 10.82
N HIS A 764 2.96 7.88 11.31
CA HIS A 764 3.91 8.58 10.43
C HIS A 764 4.93 7.60 9.79
N TRP A 765 5.25 6.50 10.48
CA TRP A 765 6.22 5.50 10.01
C TRP A 765 5.57 4.47 9.08
N GLN A 766 4.36 4.00 9.40
CA GLN A 766 3.62 3.04 8.55
C GLN A 766 3.26 3.62 7.16
N SER A 767 2.94 4.92 7.07
CA SER A 767 2.61 5.58 5.80
C SER A 767 3.82 5.67 4.83
N ARG A 768 5.04 5.82 5.38
CA ARG A 768 6.27 5.95 4.59
C ARG A 768 6.78 4.62 4.02
N PHE A 769 6.58 3.52 4.73
CA PHE A 769 7.12 2.20 4.34
C PHE A 769 6.25 1.41 3.36
N LEU A 770 4.95 1.72 3.28
CA LEU A 770 4.02 0.99 2.43
C LEU A 770 3.46 1.83 1.25
N GLY A 771 3.93 3.07 1.08
CA GLY A 771 3.41 3.98 0.06
C GLY A 771 1.95 4.40 0.27
N PHE A 772 1.43 4.25 1.49
CA PHE A 772 0.05 4.60 1.81
C PHE A 772 -0.05 6.03 2.32
N SER A 773 -0.88 6.83 1.66
CA SER A 773 -1.35 8.07 2.26
C SER A 773 -2.26 7.71 3.44
N ASN A 774 -1.98 8.24 4.63
CA ASN A 774 -2.91 8.14 5.76
C ASN A 774 -4.26 8.79 5.39
N ALA A 775 -5.35 8.41 6.07
CA ALA A 775 -6.69 8.92 5.76
C ALA A 775 -6.75 10.46 5.72
N ASP A 776 -5.96 11.14 6.56
CA ASP A 776 -5.83 12.59 6.57
C ASP A 776 -5.23 13.15 5.28
N SER A 777 -4.12 12.59 4.81
CA SER A 777 -3.49 12.96 3.54
C SER A 777 -4.44 12.74 2.36
N ILE A 778 -5.15 11.61 2.33
CA ILE A 778 -6.11 11.31 1.25
C ILE A 778 -7.26 12.32 1.25
N VAL A 779 -7.85 12.62 2.40
CA VAL A 779 -8.94 13.60 2.50
C VAL A 779 -8.47 15.02 2.18
N ARG A 780 -7.26 15.41 2.58
CA ARG A 780 -6.66 16.69 2.19
C ARG A 780 -6.43 16.79 0.68
N GLN A 781 -5.90 15.72 0.07
CA GLN A 781 -5.71 15.66 -1.38
C GLN A 781 -7.04 15.72 -2.12
N LEU A 782 -8.06 15.00 -1.64
CA LEU A 782 -9.42 15.06 -2.15
C LEU A 782 -9.97 16.49 -2.06
N ARG A 783 -9.83 17.16 -0.91
CA ARG A 783 -10.25 18.56 -0.75
C ARG A 783 -9.56 19.46 -1.79
N GLN A 784 -8.26 19.34 -1.95
CA GLN A 784 -7.50 20.13 -2.92
C GLN A 784 -7.99 19.89 -4.36
N GLN A 785 -8.24 18.61 -4.72
CA GLN A 785 -8.77 18.26 -6.03
C GLN A 785 -10.17 18.85 -6.24
N LEU A 786 -11.07 18.74 -5.26
CA LEU A 786 -12.43 19.29 -5.34
C LEU A 786 -12.43 20.83 -5.47
N LEU A 787 -11.54 21.52 -4.77
CA LEU A 787 -11.40 22.98 -4.86
C LEU A 787 -10.83 23.44 -6.22
N ALA A 788 -10.07 22.56 -6.89
CA ALA A 788 -9.43 22.80 -8.19
C ALA A 788 -10.27 22.34 -9.39
N ILE A 789 -11.44 21.72 -9.17
CA ILE A 789 -12.35 21.33 -10.25
C ILE A 789 -12.82 22.57 -11.02
N ASP A 790 -12.85 22.47 -12.35
CA ASP A 790 -13.48 23.46 -13.22
C ASP A 790 -14.89 23.75 -12.70
N ARG A 791 -15.29 25.02 -12.68
CA ARG A 791 -16.55 25.47 -12.06
C ARG A 791 -17.58 25.82 -13.14
N PRO A 792 -18.09 24.85 -13.93
CA PRO A 792 -19.09 25.15 -14.95
C PRO A 792 -20.38 25.59 -14.27
N HIS A 793 -21.05 26.59 -14.82
CA HIS A 793 -22.34 27.03 -14.30
C HIS A 793 -23.40 25.92 -14.44
N ILE A 794 -24.06 25.56 -13.34
CA ILE A 794 -25.31 24.80 -13.38
C ILE A 794 -26.39 25.70 -13.97
N GLU A 795 -26.83 25.41 -15.20
CA GLU A 795 -28.02 26.01 -15.84
C GLU A 795 -28.24 27.52 -15.59
N GLN A 796 -27.21 28.33 -15.90
CA GLN A 796 -27.21 29.80 -15.72
C GLN A 796 -27.30 30.32 -14.28
N CYS A 797 -27.05 29.47 -13.28
CA CYS A 797 -26.81 29.90 -11.91
C CYS A 797 -25.43 30.56 -11.83
N GLN A 798 -25.38 31.87 -12.12
CA GLN A 798 -24.16 32.66 -12.04
C GLN A 798 -23.78 33.01 -10.59
N THR A 799 -24.75 33.05 -9.67
CA THR A 799 -24.54 33.38 -8.26
C THR A 799 -25.11 32.30 -7.33
N GLN A 800 -24.64 32.27 -6.09
CA GLN A 800 -25.11 31.32 -5.08
C GLN A 800 -26.60 31.52 -4.74
N ARG A 801 -27.10 32.77 -4.81
CA ARG A 801 -28.53 33.08 -4.62
C ARG A 801 -29.39 32.55 -5.75
N ALA A 802 -28.95 32.73 -6.99
CA ALA A 802 -29.63 32.15 -8.15
C ALA A 802 -29.68 30.62 -8.06
N TRP A 803 -28.59 30.00 -7.58
CA TRP A 803 -28.56 28.57 -7.30
C TRP A 803 -29.56 28.14 -6.22
N LEU A 804 -29.68 28.88 -5.10
CA LEU A 804 -30.64 28.54 -4.05
C LEU A 804 -32.09 28.60 -4.57
N THR A 805 -32.43 29.62 -5.36
CA THR A 805 -33.75 29.73 -6.00
C THR A 805 -33.99 28.60 -7.00
N HIS A 806 -32.97 28.23 -7.78
CA HIS A 806 -33.03 27.10 -8.69
C HIS A 806 -33.24 25.78 -7.92
N ALA A 807 -32.50 25.53 -6.85
CA ALA A 807 -32.62 24.34 -6.02
C ALA A 807 -34.03 24.21 -5.43
N SER A 808 -34.60 25.30 -4.89
CA SER A 808 -35.99 25.31 -4.39
C SER A 808 -36.99 24.90 -5.47
N ARG A 809 -36.83 25.44 -6.69
CA ARG A 809 -37.68 25.10 -7.83
C ARG A 809 -37.53 23.64 -8.28
N ILE A 810 -36.31 23.10 -8.27
CA ILE A 810 -36.06 21.69 -8.59
C ILE A 810 -36.73 20.78 -7.56
N TRP A 811 -36.64 21.11 -6.27
CA TRP A 811 -37.32 20.37 -5.21
C TRP A 811 -38.84 20.36 -5.39
N ASP A 812 -39.42 21.52 -5.71
CA ASP A 812 -40.84 21.64 -6.05
C ASP A 812 -41.22 20.78 -7.27
N LEU A 813 -40.37 20.72 -8.30
CA LEU A 813 -40.63 19.91 -9.48
C LEU A 813 -40.58 18.41 -9.19
N ILE A 814 -39.64 17.96 -8.34
CA ILE A 814 -39.56 16.54 -7.95
C ILE A 814 -40.80 16.16 -7.15
N THR A 815 -41.12 16.94 -6.12
CA THR A 815 -42.21 16.64 -5.19
C THR A 815 -43.61 16.80 -5.77
N LYS A 816 -43.78 17.57 -6.86
CA LYS A 816 -45.09 17.85 -7.50
C LYS A 816 -45.24 17.25 -8.91
N SER A 817 -44.27 16.46 -9.39
CA SER A 817 -44.27 15.98 -10.77
C SER A 817 -45.22 14.80 -10.99
N SER A 818 -45.99 14.85 -12.09
CA SER A 818 -46.84 13.75 -12.53
C SER A 818 -46.04 12.52 -12.98
N GLN A 819 -44.80 12.68 -13.43
CA GLN A 819 -43.93 11.56 -13.79
C GLN A 819 -43.57 10.72 -12.56
N TRP A 820 -43.33 11.39 -11.43
CA TRP A 820 -43.12 10.72 -10.16
C TRP A 820 -44.42 10.03 -9.72
N ALA A 821 -45.56 10.71 -9.83
CA ALA A 821 -46.89 10.13 -9.57
C ALA A 821 -47.11 8.80 -10.31
N ASP A 822 -46.80 8.77 -11.60
CA ASP A 822 -46.93 7.57 -12.42
C ASP A 822 -45.90 6.48 -12.06
N PHE A 823 -44.67 6.85 -11.72
CA PHE A 823 -43.65 5.88 -11.27
C PHE A 823 -44.05 5.21 -9.95
N SER A 824 -44.58 5.97 -8.98
CA SER A 824 -45.07 5.41 -7.73
C SER A 824 -46.23 4.44 -7.94
N ARG A 825 -47.15 4.74 -8.87
CA ARG A 825 -48.23 3.82 -9.26
C ARG A 825 -47.74 2.53 -9.89
N LEU A 826 -46.54 2.51 -10.48
CA LEU A 826 -45.93 1.28 -11.03
C LEU A 826 -45.28 0.42 -9.94
N LEU A 827 -44.92 1.01 -8.79
CA LEU A 827 -44.31 0.32 -7.65
C LEU A 827 -45.35 -0.33 -6.72
N THR A 828 -46.57 0.20 -6.74
CA THR A 828 -47.76 -0.29 -6.01
C THR A 828 -48.60 -1.20 -6.90
#